data_AF-A0A3S0UBY3-F1
#
_entry.id   AF-A0A3S0UBY3-F1
#
_cell.length_a   1.000
_cell.length_b   1.000
_cell.length_c   1.000
_cell.angle_alpha   90.00
_cell.angle_beta   90.00
_cell.angle_gamma   90.00
#
_symmetry.space_group_name_H-M   'P 1'
#
loop_
_entity.id
_entity.type
_entity.pdbx_description
1 polymer ?
#
loop_
_entity_poly.entity_id
_entity_poly.type
_entity_poly.pdbx_seq_one_letter_code
_entity_poly.pdbx_strand_id
1 'polypeptide(L)'
;MPDSPLPPQSQPWRAIDAEPLRPAVSALLTAIHEISARHDLLSWVACPHYGAADVDAVLDMLSSDGPPTQQNPWVFNLELIAQPLAEFTAAPGVDAAVLITVFSYIRHDLHSVLKLMDVIHAKTGGPDLTALAALLNPLGWTDNALAFAYARGTLGRDWPDADVLPLVTANAIHLVDRAVNGDAHDDAAPLCFTTLAALPAIPVDAAGALYAVALGPKVTHRKAAQAALAKAPDRRARIYAALADKRQKVRLAAAQWLTTTGDAEDRDRLEVCLRAEPSEAVRSALLDALDAIGHCAANYLTPEHLIAEAASDTSASPAELSWLLWEQRPPVRWAADGKPVPDSVIRWLVKQASRSNTPIPDAGLRHHVGLLDRADRAGLGDFLLDGWIMADEFAISSSGTEQQTVSAIKSKGVLALVAACASPNAATVAAKTIHYFDTMRMAQCCALMTMLAHLDGDDAARVLASMPAHTKSARLLAEATTLLGELPARYGWSPETVADRTVSDAGFDADGRIQLAFGDQPFFGWLQPDLDVTVTDSSGASWTPAQLSAVPIAGPIARRRLTQAKKQLKLIVAEQTDRLRKAMHDGRPWAVADWQRFVLGHPVTGRLARRVVWAADTASGPVPFVVSADGAPVGVDGGPVPLPEATTLRVARAADIPTAQHSRWRLALAAQTLDQFTR
;
A
#
# COMPACT_ATOMS: atom_id res chain seq x y z
N MET A 1 -30.02 40.12 21.63
CA MET A 1 -30.93 38.97 21.64
C MET A 1 -30.83 38.32 22.99
N PRO A 2 -31.96 37.91 23.59
CA PRO A 2 -31.99 37.42 24.97
C PRO A 2 -31.24 36.09 25.06
N ASP A 3 -30.67 35.85 26.23
CA ASP A 3 -30.03 34.59 26.64
C ASP A 3 -30.89 33.39 26.23
N SER A 4 -30.47 32.69 25.17
CA SER A 4 -30.89 31.31 24.98
C SER A 4 -30.18 30.49 26.06
N PRO A 5 -30.91 29.80 26.95
CA PRO A 5 -30.27 28.88 27.87
C PRO A 5 -29.58 27.82 27.02
N LEU A 6 -28.30 27.56 27.31
CA LEU A 6 -27.61 26.39 26.79
C LEU A 6 -28.48 25.15 27.06
N PRO A 7 -28.52 24.16 26.15
CA PRO A 7 -29.26 22.93 26.40
C PRO A 7 -28.82 22.31 27.74
N PRO A 8 -29.70 21.57 28.45
CA PRO A 8 -29.46 21.02 29.80
C PRO A 8 -28.23 20.08 29.94
N GLN A 9 -27.46 19.90 28.87
CA GLN A 9 -26.20 19.17 28.79
C GLN A 9 -24.96 20.03 29.16
N SER A 10 -25.12 21.32 29.48
CA SER A 10 -23.99 22.23 29.75
C SER A 10 -23.51 22.28 31.21
N GLN A 11 -24.16 21.57 32.14
CA GLN A 11 -23.61 21.34 33.48
C GLN A 11 -23.01 19.93 33.52
N PRO A 12 -21.68 19.78 33.58
CA PRO A 12 -21.02 18.47 33.49
C PRO A 12 -21.44 17.56 34.65
N TRP A 13 -21.72 18.10 35.83
CA TRP A 13 -22.27 17.33 36.94
C TRP A 13 -23.55 18.03 37.41
N ARG A 14 -24.62 17.25 37.59
CA ARG A 14 -25.91 17.75 38.07
C ARG A 14 -26.43 16.80 39.14
N ALA A 15 -26.91 17.33 40.26
CA ALA A 15 -27.69 16.55 41.18
C ALA A 15 -28.96 16.04 40.50
N ILE A 16 -29.20 14.74 40.56
CA ILE A 16 -30.45 14.12 40.11
C ILE A 16 -31.19 13.52 41.30
N ASP A 17 -32.51 13.35 41.18
CA ASP A 17 -33.24 12.44 42.06
C ASP A 17 -32.77 11.02 41.74
N ALA A 18 -31.83 10.51 42.54
CA ALA A 18 -31.16 9.24 42.31
C ALA A 18 -31.96 8.04 42.85
N GLU A 19 -32.95 8.27 43.73
CA GLU A 19 -33.72 7.21 44.37
C GLU A 19 -34.42 6.27 43.37
N PRO A 20 -34.98 6.73 42.23
CA PRO A 20 -35.51 5.86 41.18
C PRO A 20 -34.47 4.91 40.56
N LEU A 21 -33.17 5.23 40.63
CA LEU A 21 -32.09 4.40 40.10
C LEU A 21 -31.61 3.33 41.10
N ARG A 22 -32.03 3.39 42.38
CA ARG A 22 -31.62 2.44 43.43
C ARG A 22 -31.77 0.98 43.01
N PRO A 23 -32.89 0.51 42.40
CA PRO A 23 -33.01 -0.89 42.00
C PRO A 23 -31.98 -1.30 40.96
N ALA A 24 -31.69 -0.42 39.99
CA ALA A 24 -30.74 -0.68 38.92
C ALA A 24 -29.29 -0.68 39.43
N VAL A 25 -28.92 0.28 40.28
CA VAL A 25 -27.60 0.33 40.94
C VAL A 25 -27.39 -0.87 41.84
N SER A 26 -28.40 -1.22 42.65
CA SER A 26 -28.35 -2.41 43.51
C SER A 26 -28.19 -3.69 42.70
N ALA A 27 -28.96 -3.88 41.63
CA ALA A 27 -28.86 -5.05 40.78
C ALA A 27 -27.47 -5.19 40.14
N LEU A 28 -26.91 -4.07 39.65
CA LEU A 28 -25.57 -4.06 39.06
C LEU A 28 -24.49 -4.44 40.09
N LEU A 29 -24.48 -3.79 41.26
CA LEU A 29 -23.49 -4.07 42.31
C LEU A 29 -23.61 -5.49 42.87
N THR A 30 -24.83 -6.01 43.04
CA THR A 30 -25.07 -7.41 43.44
C THR A 30 -24.56 -8.39 42.39
N ALA A 31 -24.83 -8.15 41.11
CA ALA A 31 -24.35 -9.01 40.04
C ALA A 31 -22.81 -9.03 39.98
N ILE A 32 -22.16 -7.87 40.13
CA ILE A 32 -20.69 -7.77 40.22
C ILE A 32 -20.18 -8.62 41.40
N HIS A 33 -20.81 -8.51 42.57
CA HIS A 33 -20.43 -9.29 43.75
C HIS A 33 -20.56 -10.81 43.51
N GLU A 34 -21.68 -11.27 42.95
CA GLU A 34 -21.91 -12.69 42.68
C GLU A 34 -20.95 -13.26 41.63
N ILE A 35 -20.67 -12.52 40.57
CA ILE A 35 -19.75 -12.93 39.50
C ILE A 35 -18.32 -13.01 40.04
N SER A 36 -17.93 -12.05 40.88
CA SER A 36 -16.65 -12.05 41.59
C SER A 36 -16.48 -13.28 42.48
N ALA A 37 -17.53 -13.64 43.24
CA ALA A 37 -17.49 -14.77 44.15
C ALA A 37 -17.35 -16.13 43.45
N ARG A 38 -17.66 -16.22 42.14
CA ARG A 38 -17.58 -17.45 41.34
C ARG A 38 -16.26 -17.61 40.58
N HIS A 39 -15.46 -16.54 40.41
CA HIS A 39 -14.23 -16.55 39.63
C HIS A 39 -12.97 -16.47 40.50
N ASP A 40 -12.44 -17.62 40.89
CA ASP A 40 -11.19 -17.77 41.68
C ASP A 40 -9.93 -17.82 40.79
N LEU A 41 -9.80 -16.90 39.83
CA LEU A 41 -8.72 -16.90 38.85
C LEU A 41 -7.59 -15.94 39.26
N LEU A 42 -6.63 -16.49 39.98
CA LEU A 42 -5.19 -16.18 39.98
C LEU A 42 -4.81 -14.70 39.78
N SER A 43 -4.60 -14.04 40.94
CA SER A 43 -3.75 -12.85 41.15
C SER A 43 -4.21 -11.54 40.52
N TRP A 44 -4.22 -10.48 41.33
CA TRP A 44 -4.25 -9.04 41.04
C TRP A 44 -5.48 -8.20 41.47
N VAL A 45 -6.61 -8.75 41.96
CA VAL A 45 -7.67 -7.91 42.61
C VAL A 45 -8.43 -8.69 43.69
N ALA A 46 -8.37 -8.25 44.95
CA ALA A 46 -9.20 -8.79 46.04
C ALA A 46 -10.51 -7.99 46.13
N CYS A 47 -11.55 -8.35 45.37
CA CYS A 47 -12.77 -7.52 45.30
C CYS A 47 -13.46 -7.36 46.68
N PRO A 48 -13.94 -6.15 47.05
CA PRO A 48 -14.65 -5.91 48.30
C PRO A 48 -16.10 -6.39 48.14
N HIS A 49 -16.78 -6.58 49.25
CA HIS A 49 -18.21 -6.90 49.24
C HIS A 49 -18.98 -5.61 49.00
N TYR A 50 -19.57 -5.44 47.80
CA TYR A 50 -20.52 -4.37 47.55
C TYR A 50 -21.84 -4.70 48.27
N GLY A 51 -22.24 -3.85 49.20
CA GLY A 51 -23.46 -3.98 49.99
C GLY A 51 -24.35 -2.74 49.92
N ALA A 52 -25.32 -2.66 50.83
CA ALA A 52 -26.26 -1.52 50.89
C ALA A 52 -25.55 -0.16 51.04
N ALA A 53 -24.45 -0.12 51.80
CA ALA A 53 -23.66 1.09 51.99
C ALA A 53 -23.00 1.60 50.69
N ASP A 54 -22.62 0.69 49.78
CA ASP A 54 -22.06 1.07 48.48
C ASP A 54 -23.14 1.58 47.53
N VAL A 55 -24.34 1.01 47.59
CA VAL A 55 -25.52 1.53 46.86
C VAL A 55 -25.83 2.94 47.33
N ASP A 56 -25.89 3.17 48.65
CA ASP A 56 -26.13 4.50 49.22
C ASP A 56 -25.03 5.50 48.83
N ALA A 57 -23.75 5.09 48.88
CA ALA A 57 -22.65 5.94 48.46
C ALA A 57 -22.75 6.35 46.98
N VAL A 58 -23.11 5.43 46.08
CA VAL A 58 -23.31 5.75 44.66
C VAL A 58 -24.50 6.70 44.46
N LEU A 59 -25.60 6.50 45.19
CA LEU A 59 -26.78 7.37 45.09
C LEU A 59 -26.51 8.77 45.66
N ASP A 60 -25.75 8.87 46.76
CA ASP A 60 -25.28 10.14 47.31
C ASP A 60 -24.39 10.89 46.31
N MET A 61 -23.52 10.17 45.60
CA MET A 61 -22.68 10.75 44.53
C MET A 61 -23.53 11.25 43.35
N LEU A 62 -24.57 10.50 42.95
CA LEU A 62 -25.50 10.92 41.89
C LEU A 62 -26.36 12.12 42.31
N SER A 63 -26.57 12.31 43.60
CA SER A 63 -27.33 13.43 44.17
C SER A 63 -26.46 14.66 44.43
N SER A 64 -25.17 14.62 44.07
CA SER A 64 -24.20 15.70 44.26
C SER A 64 -24.01 16.55 43.00
N ASP A 65 -23.75 17.85 43.18
CA ASP A 65 -23.45 18.80 42.10
C ASP A 65 -21.95 18.85 41.70
N GLY A 66 -21.19 17.82 42.07
CA GLY A 66 -19.75 17.75 41.82
C GLY A 66 -19.30 16.41 41.21
N PRO A 67 -18.09 16.35 40.62
CA PRO A 67 -17.55 15.10 40.12
C PRO A 67 -17.45 14.05 41.25
N PRO A 68 -17.53 12.77 40.91
CA PRO A 68 -17.35 11.69 41.87
C PRO A 68 -15.98 11.81 42.57
N THR A 69 -15.99 11.97 43.89
CA THR A 69 -14.78 12.17 44.72
C THR A 69 -14.27 10.88 45.38
N GLN A 70 -15.10 9.84 45.43
CA GLN A 70 -14.79 8.56 46.05
C GLN A 70 -14.46 7.52 44.97
N GLN A 71 -13.27 6.92 45.06
CA GLN A 71 -12.84 5.82 44.18
C GLN A 71 -12.61 4.58 45.04
N ASN A 72 -13.32 3.49 44.76
CA ASN A 72 -13.05 2.19 45.38
C ASN A 72 -11.77 1.60 44.70
N PRO A 73 -10.79 1.05 45.43
CA PRO A 73 -9.47 0.72 44.86
C PRO A 73 -9.38 -0.46 43.87
N TRP A 74 -10.49 -1.03 43.41
CA TRP A 74 -10.51 -2.33 42.73
C TRP A 74 -10.79 -2.19 41.23
N VAL A 75 -10.19 -3.04 40.40
CA VAL A 75 -10.34 -3.02 38.94
C VAL A 75 -11.12 -4.24 38.47
N PHE A 76 -12.11 -4.06 37.58
CA PHE A 76 -12.93 -5.16 37.07
C PHE A 76 -12.86 -5.31 35.55
N ASN A 77 -12.83 -6.56 35.06
CA ASN A 77 -12.97 -6.87 33.64
C ASN A 77 -14.44 -6.80 33.22
N LEU A 78 -14.80 -5.85 32.35
CA LEU A 78 -16.18 -5.68 31.87
C LEU A 78 -16.76 -6.89 31.14
N GLU A 79 -15.93 -7.71 30.50
CA GLU A 79 -16.44 -8.89 29.79
C GLU A 79 -17.18 -9.84 30.74
N LEU A 80 -16.77 -9.88 32.01
CA LEU A 80 -17.41 -10.70 33.03
C LEU A 80 -18.77 -10.16 33.46
N ILE A 81 -19.03 -8.86 33.32
CA ILE A 81 -20.27 -8.19 33.73
C ILE A 81 -21.05 -7.63 32.53
N ALA A 82 -20.77 -8.11 31.31
CA ALA A 82 -21.37 -7.58 30.10
C ALA A 82 -22.92 -7.63 30.10
N GLN A 83 -23.51 -8.70 30.62
CA GLN A 83 -24.97 -8.83 30.73
C GLN A 83 -25.57 -7.88 31.79
N PRO A 84 -25.14 -7.89 33.07
CA PRO A 84 -25.60 -6.91 34.06
C PRO A 84 -25.43 -5.45 33.61
N LEU A 85 -24.37 -5.17 32.86
CA LEU A 85 -24.09 -3.86 32.31
C LEU A 85 -25.07 -3.47 31.19
N ALA A 86 -25.41 -4.40 30.30
CA ALA A 86 -26.42 -4.19 29.28
C ALA A 86 -27.79 -3.87 29.91
N GLU A 87 -28.15 -4.57 30.98
CA GLU A 87 -29.38 -4.34 31.76
C GLU A 87 -29.35 -2.97 32.45
N PHE A 88 -28.25 -2.60 33.09
CA PHE A 88 -28.09 -1.29 33.72
C PHE A 88 -28.18 -0.14 32.71
N THR A 89 -27.51 -0.25 31.56
CA THR A 89 -27.59 0.78 30.50
C THR A 89 -28.95 0.84 29.79
N ALA A 90 -29.86 -0.09 30.07
CA ALA A 90 -31.24 -0.07 29.57
C ALA A 90 -32.24 0.49 30.59
N ALA A 91 -31.80 0.74 31.83
CA ALA A 91 -32.67 1.27 32.87
C ALA A 91 -33.06 2.73 32.59
N PRO A 92 -34.35 3.12 32.80
CA PRO A 92 -34.79 4.50 32.64
C PRO A 92 -33.99 5.46 33.53
N GLY A 93 -33.57 6.60 32.97
CA GLY A 93 -32.82 7.62 33.70
C GLY A 93 -31.30 7.43 33.74
N VAL A 94 -30.77 6.35 33.15
CA VAL A 94 -29.32 6.13 33.02
C VAL A 94 -28.80 6.86 31.79
N ASP A 95 -27.98 7.90 32.00
CA ASP A 95 -27.26 8.63 30.96
C ASP A 95 -25.74 8.59 31.19
N ALA A 96 -24.96 9.34 30.38
CA ALA A 96 -23.51 9.37 30.50
C ALA A 96 -23.00 9.87 31.85
N ALA A 97 -23.66 10.86 32.47
CA ALA A 97 -23.27 11.35 33.78
C ALA A 97 -23.48 10.26 34.85
N VAL A 98 -24.63 9.59 34.82
CA VAL A 98 -24.93 8.46 35.72
C VAL A 98 -23.91 7.34 35.55
N LEU A 99 -23.62 6.95 34.31
CA LEU A 99 -22.65 5.89 34.01
C LEU A 99 -21.24 6.28 34.45
N ILE A 100 -20.77 7.48 34.16
CA ILE A 100 -19.44 7.92 34.61
C ILE A 100 -19.38 7.98 36.14
N THR A 101 -20.41 8.43 36.85
CA THR A 101 -20.44 8.42 38.33
C THR A 101 -20.32 7.01 38.89
N VAL A 102 -21.18 6.09 38.43
CA VAL A 102 -21.21 4.69 38.88
C VAL A 102 -19.88 3.99 38.58
N PHE A 103 -19.32 4.21 37.38
CA PHE A 103 -18.07 3.58 36.97
C PHE A 103 -16.82 4.24 37.58
N SER A 104 -16.91 5.51 37.96
CA SER A 104 -15.87 6.18 38.76
C SER A 104 -15.78 5.58 40.17
N TYR A 105 -16.92 5.18 40.73
CA TYR A 105 -16.96 4.50 42.03
C TYR A 105 -16.36 3.09 41.97
N ILE A 106 -16.69 2.31 40.93
CA ILE A 106 -16.27 0.90 40.80
C ILE A 106 -14.85 0.76 40.21
N ARG A 107 -14.21 1.87 39.77
CA ARG A 107 -12.87 2.01 39.18
C ARG A 107 -12.54 0.94 38.11
N HIS A 108 -12.93 1.18 36.87
CA HIS A 108 -12.61 0.28 35.75
C HIS A 108 -11.39 0.70 34.93
N ASP A 109 -10.86 -0.25 34.15
CA ASP A 109 -9.91 0.08 33.09
C ASP A 109 -10.59 0.98 32.06
N LEU A 110 -9.89 2.03 31.71
CA LEU A 110 -10.34 3.17 30.97
C LEU A 110 -10.92 2.87 29.58
N HIS A 111 -10.35 1.88 28.89
CA HIS A 111 -10.85 1.42 27.59
C HIS A 111 -12.31 0.97 27.66
N SER A 112 -12.74 0.50 28.83
CA SER A 112 -14.09 0.04 29.11
C SER A 112 -15.11 1.17 29.19
N VAL A 113 -14.74 2.29 29.84
CA VAL A 113 -15.61 3.47 29.95
C VAL A 113 -15.86 4.06 28.58
N LEU A 114 -14.82 4.15 27.73
CA LEU A 114 -14.95 4.68 26.37
C LEU A 114 -15.89 3.84 25.49
N LYS A 115 -15.76 2.50 25.55
CA LYS A 115 -16.68 1.58 24.85
C LYS A 115 -18.13 1.75 25.29
N LEU A 116 -18.36 2.01 26.58
CA LEU A 116 -19.71 2.26 27.09
C LEU A 116 -20.26 3.59 26.58
N MET A 117 -19.42 4.61 26.44
CA MET A 117 -19.87 5.89 25.87
C MET A 117 -20.38 5.72 24.44
N ASP A 118 -19.75 4.86 23.63
CA ASP A 118 -20.26 4.53 22.30
C ASP A 118 -21.67 3.91 22.34
N VAL A 119 -21.92 3.01 23.29
CA VAL A 119 -23.23 2.37 23.47
C VAL A 119 -24.29 3.38 23.92
N ILE A 120 -23.93 4.30 24.81
CA ILE A 120 -24.85 5.35 25.28
C ILE A 120 -25.19 6.28 24.14
N HIS A 121 -24.18 6.80 23.43
CA HIS A 121 -24.37 7.70 22.30
C HIS A 121 -25.27 7.06 21.25
N ALA A 122 -25.03 5.79 20.89
CA ALA A 122 -25.88 5.06 19.95
C ALA A 122 -27.34 4.91 20.40
N LYS A 123 -27.61 4.89 21.71
CA LYS A 123 -28.97 4.76 22.28
C LYS A 123 -29.69 6.10 22.43
N THR A 124 -28.97 7.15 22.83
CA THR A 124 -29.57 8.43 23.27
C THR A 124 -29.32 9.59 22.31
N GLY A 125 -28.40 9.43 21.35
CA GLY A 125 -27.93 10.51 20.47
C GLY A 125 -26.97 11.49 21.15
N GLY A 126 -26.41 11.17 22.33
CA GLY A 126 -25.42 11.99 23.02
C GLY A 126 -24.83 11.30 24.25
N PRO A 127 -23.89 11.93 24.98
CA PRO A 127 -23.34 13.27 24.75
C PRO A 127 -22.40 13.31 23.55
N ASP A 128 -22.29 14.48 22.91
CA ASP A 128 -21.21 14.72 21.95
C ASP A 128 -19.83 14.68 22.66
N LEU A 129 -18.75 14.63 21.88
CA LEU A 129 -17.40 14.44 22.40
C LEU A 129 -16.93 15.65 23.23
N THR A 130 -17.46 16.84 22.99
CA THR A 130 -17.17 18.05 23.78
C THR A 130 -17.87 18.00 25.13
N ALA A 131 -19.13 17.58 25.18
CA ALA A 131 -19.86 17.34 26.41
C ALA A 131 -19.25 16.19 27.22
N LEU A 132 -18.79 15.13 26.54
CA LEU A 132 -18.04 14.05 27.18
C LEU A 132 -16.71 14.53 27.76
N ALA A 133 -15.98 15.41 27.06
CA ALA A 133 -14.78 16.03 27.61
C ALA A 133 -15.07 16.84 28.87
N ALA A 134 -16.17 17.61 28.89
CA ALA A 134 -16.59 18.35 30.08
C ALA A 134 -16.89 17.43 31.29
N LEU A 135 -17.45 16.25 31.04
CA LEU A 135 -17.70 15.22 32.07
C LEU A 135 -16.40 14.63 32.62
N LEU A 136 -15.45 14.31 31.74
CA LEU A 136 -14.26 13.56 32.10
C LEU A 136 -13.11 14.45 32.59
N ASN A 137 -13.01 15.70 32.13
CA ASN A 137 -11.89 16.59 32.49
C ASN A 137 -11.70 16.77 34.01
N PRO A 138 -12.77 16.96 34.83
CA PRO A 138 -12.64 17.00 36.29
C PRO A 138 -12.05 15.71 36.90
N LEU A 139 -12.12 14.59 36.17
CA LEU A 139 -11.58 13.29 36.56
C LEU A 139 -10.12 13.08 36.09
N GLY A 140 -9.47 14.13 35.59
CA GLY A 140 -8.08 14.10 35.13
C GLY A 140 -7.91 13.74 33.65
N TRP A 141 -9.01 13.69 32.90
CA TRP A 141 -8.95 13.56 31.45
C TRP A 141 -8.62 14.89 30.81
N THR A 142 -8.05 14.81 29.61
CA THR A 142 -7.71 15.99 28.84
C THR A 142 -8.35 15.87 27.46
N ASP A 143 -8.75 17.00 26.89
CA ASP A 143 -9.36 17.07 25.56
C ASP A 143 -8.49 16.37 24.50
N ASN A 144 -7.17 16.53 24.58
CA ASN A 144 -6.24 15.88 23.66
C ASN A 144 -6.19 14.35 23.82
N ALA A 145 -6.43 13.80 25.01
CA ALA A 145 -6.53 12.35 25.22
C ALA A 145 -7.79 11.78 24.55
N LEU A 146 -8.90 12.53 24.60
CA LEU A 146 -10.15 12.16 23.94
C LEU A 146 -10.08 12.30 22.41
N ALA A 147 -9.46 13.38 21.92
CA ALA A 147 -9.16 13.52 20.49
C ALA A 147 -8.29 12.36 19.98
N PHE A 148 -7.33 11.91 20.79
CA PHE A 148 -6.50 10.75 20.45
C PHE A 148 -7.26 9.42 20.53
N ALA A 149 -8.17 9.26 21.50
CA ALA A 149 -9.05 8.09 21.58
C ALA A 149 -9.94 7.96 20.34
N TYR A 150 -10.43 9.08 19.81
CA TYR A 150 -11.11 9.12 18.52
C TYR A 150 -10.19 8.73 17.36
N ALA A 151 -8.97 9.29 17.30
CA ALA A 151 -8.00 8.94 16.25
C ALA A 151 -7.66 7.44 16.23
N ARG A 152 -7.60 6.79 17.40
CA ARG A 152 -7.42 5.34 17.52
C ARG A 152 -8.66 4.52 17.17
N GLY A 153 -9.82 5.15 17.06
CA GLY A 153 -11.12 4.49 16.89
C GLY A 153 -11.53 3.68 18.13
N THR A 154 -11.05 4.08 19.32
CA THR A 154 -11.48 3.49 20.59
C THR A 154 -12.70 4.19 21.19
N LEU A 155 -13.13 5.28 20.57
CA LEU A 155 -14.30 6.09 20.92
C LEU A 155 -14.79 6.82 19.67
N GLY A 156 -16.09 6.98 19.50
CA GLY A 156 -16.68 7.94 18.56
C GLY A 156 -16.57 7.57 17.09
N ARG A 157 -16.15 6.35 16.74
CA ARG A 157 -15.92 5.93 15.34
C ARG A 157 -17.19 6.02 14.48
N ASP A 158 -18.33 5.66 15.06
CA ASP A 158 -19.61 5.60 14.37
C ASP A 158 -20.50 6.82 14.71
N TRP A 159 -19.94 7.83 15.37
CA TRP A 159 -20.69 9.03 15.75
C TRP A 159 -20.79 10.00 14.56
N PRO A 160 -21.83 10.85 14.50
CA PRO A 160 -21.91 11.92 13.53
C PRO A 160 -20.71 12.87 13.64
N ASP A 161 -20.21 13.34 12.50
CA ASP A 161 -19.12 14.32 12.43
C ASP A 161 -19.39 15.57 13.30
N ALA A 162 -20.66 16.01 13.37
CA ALA A 162 -21.08 17.14 14.18
C ALA A 162 -20.78 16.95 15.69
N ASP A 163 -20.78 15.71 16.16
CA ASP A 163 -20.62 15.37 17.57
C ASP A 163 -19.15 15.18 17.96
N VAL A 164 -18.24 15.10 16.98
CA VAL A 164 -16.83 14.73 17.21
C VAL A 164 -15.88 15.81 16.75
N LEU A 165 -16.11 16.35 15.55
CA LEU A 165 -15.18 17.27 14.90
C LEU A 165 -14.87 18.53 15.70
N PRO A 166 -15.79 19.14 16.49
CA PRO A 166 -15.45 20.32 17.30
C PRO A 166 -14.26 20.07 18.25
N LEU A 167 -14.30 18.99 19.04
CA LEU A 167 -13.21 18.67 19.97
C LEU A 167 -11.93 18.28 19.23
N VAL A 168 -12.06 17.42 18.20
CA VAL A 168 -10.89 16.92 17.45
C VAL A 168 -10.18 18.05 16.70
N THR A 169 -10.94 18.97 16.10
CA THR A 169 -10.40 20.15 15.41
C THR A 169 -9.70 21.08 16.39
N ALA A 170 -10.32 21.37 17.54
CA ALA A 170 -9.71 22.20 18.57
C ALA A 170 -8.39 21.62 19.11
N ASN A 171 -8.21 20.30 19.04
CA ASN A 171 -7.03 19.59 19.53
C ASN A 171 -6.11 19.07 18.41
N ALA A 172 -6.28 19.53 17.17
CA ALA A 172 -5.51 19.05 16.02
C ALA A 172 -4.00 19.20 16.20
N ILE A 173 -3.53 20.29 16.83
CA ILE A 173 -2.10 20.51 17.09
C ILE A 173 -1.50 19.41 17.99
N HIS A 174 -2.26 18.90 18.96
CA HIS A 174 -1.83 17.81 19.83
C HIS A 174 -1.77 16.47 19.08
N LEU A 175 -2.63 16.26 18.09
CA LEU A 175 -2.51 15.10 17.19
C LEU A 175 -1.25 15.18 16.34
N VAL A 176 -0.86 16.37 15.87
CA VAL A 176 0.40 16.58 15.16
C VAL A 176 1.59 16.29 16.08
N ASP A 177 1.59 16.85 17.29
CA ASP A 177 2.66 16.64 18.26
C ASP A 177 2.79 15.15 18.64
N ARG A 178 1.67 14.47 18.93
CA ARG A 178 1.66 13.03 19.22
C ARG A 178 2.17 12.21 18.03
N ALA A 179 1.84 12.59 16.80
CA ALA A 179 2.29 11.87 15.62
C ALA A 179 3.79 12.03 15.34
N VAL A 180 4.36 13.18 15.69
CA VAL A 180 5.75 13.54 15.35
C VAL A 180 6.72 13.24 16.49
N ASN A 181 6.28 13.47 17.73
CA ASN A 181 7.10 13.39 18.95
C ASN A 181 6.64 12.30 19.92
N GLY A 182 5.60 11.53 19.58
CA GLY A 182 5.13 10.39 20.38
C GLY A 182 6.15 9.26 20.48
N ASP A 183 5.87 8.31 21.38
CA ASP A 183 6.72 7.12 21.55
C ASP A 183 6.70 6.28 20.27
N ALA A 184 7.88 5.88 19.78
CA ALA A 184 8.02 5.10 18.56
C ALA A 184 7.40 3.70 18.64
N HIS A 185 7.12 3.19 19.85
CA HIS A 185 6.43 1.91 20.07
C HIS A 185 4.91 2.02 20.00
N ASP A 186 4.37 3.23 20.00
CA ASP A 186 2.94 3.48 19.84
C ASP A 186 2.69 3.69 18.35
N ASP A 187 2.00 2.76 17.68
CA ASP A 187 1.57 2.85 16.27
C ASP A 187 0.51 3.97 16.03
N ALA A 188 0.61 5.04 16.81
CA ALA A 188 -0.25 6.20 16.89
C ALA A 188 -0.10 7.14 15.69
N ALA A 189 1.10 7.29 15.15
CA ALA A 189 1.38 8.30 14.12
C ALA A 189 0.50 8.14 12.86
N PRO A 190 0.33 6.95 12.25
CA PRO A 190 -0.56 6.76 11.11
C PRO A 190 -2.02 7.15 11.41
N LEU A 191 -2.49 6.84 12.62
CA LEU A 191 -3.85 7.12 13.07
C LEU A 191 -4.10 8.63 13.22
N CYS A 192 -3.13 9.34 13.82
CA CYS A 192 -3.18 10.80 13.92
C CYS A 192 -3.19 11.48 12.56
N PHE A 193 -2.29 11.10 11.63
CA PHE A 193 -2.26 11.70 10.30
C PHE A 193 -3.52 11.41 9.48
N THR A 194 -4.07 10.21 9.59
CA THR A 194 -5.34 9.84 8.93
C THR A 194 -6.48 10.71 9.44
N THR A 195 -6.55 10.91 10.76
CA THR A 195 -7.54 11.78 11.40
C THR A 195 -7.40 13.23 10.94
N LEU A 196 -6.17 13.76 10.91
CA LEU A 196 -5.88 15.11 10.46
C LEU A 196 -6.24 15.34 8.98
N ALA A 197 -6.00 14.35 8.11
CA ALA A 197 -6.37 14.41 6.69
C ALA A 197 -7.89 14.35 6.45
N ALA A 198 -8.64 13.71 7.37
CA ALA A 198 -10.09 13.63 7.30
C ALA A 198 -10.78 14.94 7.66
N LEU A 199 -10.14 15.83 8.45
CA LEU A 199 -10.72 17.10 8.88
C LEU A 199 -11.22 17.94 7.67
N PRO A 200 -12.37 18.63 7.79
CA PRO A 200 -12.85 19.56 6.77
C PRO A 200 -11.88 20.73 6.54
N ALA A 201 -11.30 21.26 7.61
CA ALA A 201 -10.30 22.32 7.59
C ALA A 201 -9.29 22.12 8.72
N ILE A 202 -8.01 22.34 8.44
CA ILE A 202 -6.93 22.24 9.43
C ILE A 202 -6.72 23.61 10.09
N PRO A 203 -6.72 23.69 11.44
CA PRO A 203 -6.37 24.91 12.16
C PRO A 203 -5.00 25.48 11.81
N VAL A 204 -4.82 26.79 11.90
CA VAL A 204 -3.61 27.50 11.42
C VAL A 204 -2.33 27.04 12.12
N ASP A 205 -2.40 26.78 13.43
CA ASP A 205 -1.29 26.29 14.25
C ASP A 205 -0.90 24.85 13.87
N ALA A 206 -1.89 23.96 13.76
CA ALA A 206 -1.69 22.59 13.29
C ALA A 206 -1.14 22.56 11.86
N ALA A 207 -1.65 23.40 10.96
CA ALA A 207 -1.14 23.54 9.60
C ALA A 207 0.31 24.01 9.58
N GLY A 208 0.67 25.00 10.42
CA GLY A 208 2.05 25.46 10.58
C GLY A 208 3.01 24.34 11.01
N ALA A 209 2.61 23.54 12.00
CA ALA A 209 3.38 22.38 12.45
C ALA A 209 3.49 21.31 11.35
N LEU A 210 2.41 21.03 10.62
CA LEU A 210 2.42 20.08 9.50
C LEU A 210 3.34 20.56 8.36
N TYR A 211 3.36 21.86 8.02
CA TYR A 211 4.29 22.38 7.00
C TYR A 211 5.74 22.22 7.42
N ALA A 212 6.06 22.39 8.70
CA ALA A 212 7.40 22.17 9.21
C ALA A 212 7.85 20.70 9.04
N VAL A 213 6.93 19.74 9.13
CA VAL A 213 7.18 18.31 8.85
C VAL A 213 7.23 18.03 7.35
N ALA A 214 6.28 18.57 6.57
CA ALA A 214 6.11 18.32 5.14
C ALA A 214 7.25 18.89 4.28
N LEU A 215 7.83 20.02 4.68
CA LEU A 215 8.90 20.72 3.96
C LEU A 215 10.25 20.64 4.69
N GLY A 216 10.27 20.10 5.90
CA GLY A 216 11.45 20.04 6.75
C GLY A 216 12.57 19.12 6.23
N PRO A 217 13.78 19.25 6.79
CA PRO A 217 14.93 18.45 6.37
C PRO A 217 14.83 16.96 6.76
N LYS A 218 13.93 16.61 7.69
CA LYS A 218 13.66 15.22 8.11
C LYS A 218 12.68 14.57 7.12
N VAL A 219 12.91 13.30 6.81
CA VAL A 219 12.07 12.51 5.88
C VAL A 219 10.91 11.83 6.61
N THR A 220 11.09 11.54 7.90
CA THR A 220 10.09 10.88 8.75
C THR A 220 8.77 11.66 8.72
N HIS A 221 7.66 10.94 8.52
CA HIS A 221 6.29 11.46 8.45
C HIS A 221 6.00 12.49 7.34
N ARG A 222 6.96 12.81 6.46
CA ARG A 222 6.78 13.84 5.44
C ARG A 222 5.56 13.61 4.56
N LYS A 223 5.45 12.43 3.95
CA LYS A 223 4.31 12.08 3.06
C LYS A 223 2.97 12.15 3.79
N ALA A 224 2.93 11.72 5.05
CA ALA A 224 1.71 11.75 5.87
C ALA A 224 1.29 13.19 6.21
N ALA A 225 2.25 14.07 6.53
CA ALA A 225 1.99 15.49 6.73
C ALA A 225 1.55 16.20 5.43
N GLN A 226 2.17 15.86 4.29
CA GLN A 226 1.76 16.36 2.97
C GLN A 226 0.32 15.94 2.62
N ALA A 227 -0.05 14.69 2.92
CA ALA A 227 -1.41 14.18 2.72
C ALA A 227 -2.43 14.89 3.62
N ALA A 228 -2.10 15.15 4.89
CA ALA A 228 -2.96 15.94 5.77
C ALA A 228 -3.21 17.35 5.20
N LEU A 229 -2.18 17.99 4.63
CA LEU A 229 -2.27 19.32 4.01
C LEU A 229 -2.91 19.34 2.62
N ALA A 230 -3.47 18.22 2.13
CA ALA A 230 -4.02 18.14 0.77
C ALA A 230 -5.14 19.17 0.50
N LYS A 231 -5.94 19.54 1.51
CA LYS A 231 -7.04 20.51 1.39
C LYS A 231 -6.65 21.93 1.83
N ALA A 232 -5.40 22.17 2.23
CA ALA A 232 -4.98 23.47 2.75
C ALA A 232 -4.97 24.55 1.64
N PRO A 233 -5.68 25.68 1.82
CA PRO A 233 -5.84 26.68 0.75
C PRO A 233 -4.54 27.43 0.42
N ASP A 234 -3.62 27.57 1.38
CA ASP A 234 -2.33 28.22 1.20
C ASP A 234 -1.21 27.28 0.72
N ARG A 235 -1.52 25.99 0.46
CA ARG A 235 -0.55 24.95 0.08
C ARG A 235 0.36 25.36 -1.06
N ARG A 236 -0.22 25.82 -2.18
CA ARG A 236 0.57 26.22 -3.37
C ARG A 236 1.54 27.36 -3.02
N ALA A 237 1.07 28.38 -2.31
CA ALA A 237 1.90 29.50 -1.87
C ALA A 237 3.05 29.06 -0.94
N ARG A 238 2.78 28.17 0.01
CA ARG A 238 3.78 27.63 0.96
C ARG A 238 4.86 26.80 0.27
N ILE A 239 4.48 25.94 -0.69
CA ILE A 239 5.44 25.12 -1.44
C ILE A 239 6.39 26.01 -2.26
N TYR A 240 5.86 27.01 -2.96
CA TYR A 240 6.72 27.92 -3.73
C TYR A 240 7.61 28.82 -2.86
N ALA A 241 7.14 29.24 -1.69
CA ALA A 241 8.00 29.94 -0.73
C ALA A 241 9.17 29.04 -0.29
N ALA A 242 8.93 27.73 -0.12
CA ALA A 242 9.96 26.77 0.24
C ALA A 242 10.96 26.48 -0.89
N LEU A 243 10.59 26.63 -2.17
CA LEU A 243 11.53 26.59 -3.29
C LEU A 243 12.56 27.74 -3.27
N ALA A 244 12.30 28.82 -2.53
CA ALA A 244 13.26 29.91 -2.33
C ALA A 244 14.05 29.79 -1.02
N ASP A 245 13.89 28.71 -0.25
CA ASP A 245 14.58 28.52 1.04
C ASP A 245 16.09 28.34 0.83
N LYS A 246 16.90 28.89 1.75
CA LYS A 246 18.37 28.79 1.70
C LYS A 246 18.85 27.33 1.83
N ARG A 247 18.07 26.45 2.46
CA ARG A 247 18.41 25.06 2.73
C ARG A 247 18.01 24.18 1.54
N GLN A 248 19.00 23.55 0.91
CA GLN A 248 18.81 22.62 -0.22
C GLN A 248 17.74 21.53 0.06
N LYS A 249 17.74 20.93 1.26
CA LYS A 249 16.78 19.88 1.63
C LYS A 249 15.31 20.36 1.63
N VAL A 250 15.07 21.63 1.97
CA VAL A 250 13.73 22.22 1.98
C VAL A 250 13.26 22.47 0.55
N ARG A 251 14.13 23.03 -0.30
CA ARG A 251 13.84 23.20 -1.73
C ARG A 251 13.59 21.87 -2.42
N LEU A 252 14.39 20.85 -2.12
CA LEU A 252 14.20 19.49 -2.65
C LEU A 252 12.83 18.93 -2.26
N ALA A 253 12.45 19.02 -0.97
CA ALA A 253 11.15 18.55 -0.50
C ALA A 253 9.98 19.30 -1.17
N ALA A 254 10.14 20.60 -1.41
CA ALA A 254 9.14 21.41 -2.12
C ALA A 254 9.00 21.00 -3.60
N ALA A 255 10.12 20.83 -4.32
CA ALA A 255 10.12 20.38 -5.71
C ALA A 255 9.47 18.99 -5.86
N GLN A 256 9.84 18.04 -4.99
CA GLN A 256 9.25 16.69 -4.95
C GLN A 256 7.76 16.70 -4.64
N TRP A 257 7.28 17.67 -3.85
CA TRP A 257 5.85 17.79 -3.57
C TRP A 257 5.07 18.31 -4.78
N LEU A 258 5.67 19.17 -5.61
CA LEU A 258 5.06 19.63 -6.86
C LEU A 258 4.94 18.51 -7.90
N THR A 259 5.77 17.47 -7.84
CA THR A 259 5.62 16.28 -8.71
C THR A 259 4.25 15.62 -8.60
N THR A 260 3.59 15.68 -7.43
CA THR A 260 2.28 15.06 -7.23
C THR A 260 1.13 16.05 -7.10
N THR A 261 1.43 17.34 -6.91
CA THR A 261 0.43 18.38 -6.64
C THR A 261 0.40 19.51 -7.65
N GLY A 262 1.40 19.58 -8.54
CA GLY A 262 1.49 20.60 -9.57
C GLY A 262 0.43 20.41 -10.66
N ASP A 263 0.07 21.52 -11.30
CA ASP A 263 -0.86 21.57 -12.42
C ASP A 263 -0.23 22.25 -13.65
N ALA A 264 -0.93 22.26 -14.79
CA ALA A 264 -0.43 22.86 -16.01
C ALA A 264 -0.13 24.38 -15.88
N GLU A 265 -0.76 25.08 -14.92
CA GLU A 265 -0.50 26.51 -14.67
C GLU A 265 0.83 26.74 -13.94
N ASP A 266 1.42 25.70 -13.33
CA ASP A 266 2.71 25.79 -12.64
C ASP A 266 3.91 25.85 -13.59
N ARG A 267 3.72 25.57 -14.89
CA ARG A 267 4.80 25.45 -15.89
C ARG A 267 5.80 26.60 -15.82
N ASP A 268 5.34 27.83 -16.09
CA ASP A 268 6.25 28.98 -16.24
C ASP A 268 7.01 29.26 -14.94
N ARG A 269 6.35 29.05 -13.80
CA ARG A 269 6.94 29.26 -12.49
C ARG A 269 7.98 28.20 -12.15
N LEU A 270 7.72 26.93 -12.48
CA LEU A 270 8.67 25.82 -12.37
C LEU A 270 9.89 26.04 -13.28
N GLU A 271 9.69 26.53 -14.51
CA GLU A 271 10.80 26.86 -15.41
C GLU A 271 11.71 27.96 -14.85
N VAL A 272 11.13 29.00 -14.23
CA VAL A 272 11.92 30.04 -13.56
C VAL A 272 12.71 29.46 -12.39
N CYS A 273 12.09 28.63 -11.55
CA CYS A 273 12.76 27.96 -10.44
C CYS A 273 13.90 27.05 -10.93
N LEU A 274 13.69 26.29 -12.00
CA LEU A 274 14.70 25.40 -12.58
C LEU A 274 15.93 26.16 -13.06
N ARG A 275 15.75 27.30 -13.74
CA ARG A 275 16.85 28.13 -14.24
C ARG A 275 17.67 28.77 -13.12
N ALA A 276 17.03 29.11 -12.00
CA ALA A 276 17.67 29.76 -10.87
C ALA A 276 18.33 28.78 -9.88
N GLU A 277 17.97 27.49 -9.93
CA GLU A 277 18.41 26.51 -8.94
C GLU A 277 19.86 26.05 -9.19
N PRO A 278 20.78 26.22 -8.22
CA PRO A 278 22.17 25.77 -8.34
C PRO A 278 22.38 24.29 -8.03
N SER A 279 21.45 23.63 -7.33
CA SER A 279 21.63 22.23 -6.93
C SER A 279 21.07 21.27 -7.97
N GLU A 280 21.93 20.40 -8.52
CA GLU A 280 21.52 19.33 -9.45
C GLU A 280 20.39 18.44 -8.89
N ALA A 281 20.47 18.05 -7.62
CA ALA A 281 19.42 17.24 -6.99
C ALA A 281 18.04 17.96 -6.98
N VAL A 282 18.02 19.28 -6.78
CA VAL A 282 16.77 20.06 -6.78
C VAL A 282 16.32 20.34 -8.22
N ARG A 283 17.25 20.60 -9.15
CA ARG A 283 16.97 20.74 -10.58
C ARG A 283 16.30 19.48 -11.13
N SER A 284 16.82 18.32 -10.77
CA SER A 284 16.24 17.02 -11.15
C SER A 284 14.81 16.85 -10.61
N ALA A 285 14.57 17.19 -9.35
CA ALA A 285 13.21 17.17 -8.78
C ALA A 285 12.26 18.21 -9.41
N LEU A 286 12.77 19.35 -9.88
CA LEU A 286 11.98 20.33 -10.64
C LEU A 286 11.65 19.82 -12.06
N LEU A 287 12.57 19.09 -12.68
CA LEU A 287 12.30 18.37 -13.94
C LEU A 287 11.26 17.27 -13.74
N ASP A 288 11.32 16.50 -12.64
CA ASP A 288 10.26 15.55 -12.28
C ASP A 288 8.89 16.24 -12.18
N ALA A 289 8.83 17.44 -11.57
CA ALA A 289 7.61 18.22 -11.46
C ALA A 289 7.10 18.72 -12.82
N LEU A 290 7.99 19.16 -13.73
CA LEU A 290 7.65 19.56 -15.09
C LEU A 290 7.15 18.37 -15.93
N ASP A 291 7.83 17.22 -15.85
CA ASP A 291 7.42 15.99 -16.52
C ASP A 291 6.04 15.54 -16.06
N ALA A 292 5.76 15.58 -14.75
CA ALA A 292 4.47 15.20 -14.17
C ALA A 292 3.30 16.06 -14.70
N ILE A 293 3.54 17.32 -15.05
CA ILE A 293 2.53 18.21 -15.67
C ILE A 293 2.56 18.18 -17.21
N GLY A 294 3.30 17.25 -17.82
CA GLY A 294 3.34 17.02 -19.27
C GLY A 294 4.37 17.85 -20.04
N HIS A 295 5.32 18.49 -19.36
CA HIS A 295 6.38 19.30 -19.97
C HIS A 295 7.72 18.58 -19.93
N CYS A 296 8.02 17.86 -21.03
CA CYS A 296 9.16 16.96 -21.12
C CYS A 296 10.51 17.63 -20.76
N ALA A 297 11.24 17.01 -19.84
CA ALA A 297 12.60 17.33 -19.42
C ALA A 297 13.61 17.36 -20.59
N ALA A 298 13.29 16.70 -21.71
CA ALA A 298 14.12 16.65 -22.91
C ALA A 298 14.44 18.01 -23.53
N ASN A 299 13.63 19.03 -23.23
CA ASN A 299 13.90 20.39 -23.69
C ASN A 299 15.12 21.05 -23.00
N TYR A 300 15.64 20.45 -21.92
CA TYR A 300 16.68 21.05 -21.08
C TYR A 300 18.01 20.29 -21.09
N LEU A 301 18.01 19.02 -21.50
CA LEU A 301 19.14 18.11 -21.32
C LEU A 301 19.56 17.48 -22.66
N THR A 302 20.57 18.06 -23.31
CA THR A 302 21.13 17.56 -24.60
C THR A 302 22.41 16.75 -24.39
N PRO A 303 22.86 15.94 -25.37
CA PRO A 303 24.16 15.25 -25.31
C PRO A 303 25.33 16.21 -25.06
N GLU A 304 25.32 17.41 -25.65
CA GLU A 304 26.38 18.41 -25.46
C GLU A 304 26.43 18.91 -24.02
N HIS A 305 25.27 19.15 -23.41
CA HIS A 305 25.17 19.53 -22.00
C HIS A 305 25.71 18.42 -21.10
N LEU A 306 25.32 17.17 -21.35
CA LEU A 306 25.78 16.01 -20.58
C LEU A 306 27.30 15.80 -20.70
N ILE A 307 27.89 16.01 -21.89
CA ILE A 307 29.33 15.97 -22.09
C ILE A 307 30.03 17.09 -21.31
N ALA A 308 29.47 18.31 -21.32
CA ALA A 308 30.02 19.44 -20.58
C ALA A 308 29.99 19.23 -19.05
N GLU A 309 28.90 18.69 -18.52
CA GLU A 309 28.76 18.33 -17.10
C GLU A 309 29.75 17.23 -16.69
N ALA A 310 29.88 16.19 -17.51
CA ALA A 310 30.86 15.13 -17.25
C ALA A 310 32.31 15.65 -17.29
N ALA A 311 32.61 16.64 -18.13
CA ALA A 311 33.92 17.25 -18.22
C ALA A 311 34.22 18.23 -17.06
N SER A 312 33.20 18.87 -16.48
CA SER A 312 33.34 19.81 -15.37
C SER A 312 33.59 19.12 -14.03
N ASP A 313 33.11 17.87 -13.86
CA ASP A 313 33.26 17.11 -12.63
C ASP A 313 34.68 16.49 -12.49
N THR A 314 35.55 17.22 -11.81
CA THR A 314 36.94 16.82 -11.54
C THR A 314 37.12 15.92 -10.31
N SER A 315 36.03 15.60 -9.60
CA SER A 315 36.15 14.89 -8.32
C SER A 315 36.46 13.40 -8.49
N ALA A 316 37.11 12.79 -7.49
CA ALA A 316 37.50 11.38 -7.54
C ALA A 316 36.29 10.42 -7.58
N SER A 317 36.50 9.21 -8.11
CA SER A 317 35.50 8.14 -8.05
C SER A 317 35.28 7.72 -6.59
N PRO A 318 34.03 7.58 -6.12
CA PRO A 318 33.74 7.02 -4.80
C PRO A 318 34.40 5.65 -4.58
N ALA A 319 35.02 5.45 -3.41
CA ALA A 319 35.68 4.18 -3.07
C ALA A 319 34.71 2.99 -3.03
N GLU A 320 33.44 3.24 -2.79
CA GLU A 320 32.36 2.25 -2.83
C GLU A 320 32.07 1.69 -4.23
N LEU A 321 32.60 2.29 -5.30
CA LEU A 321 32.50 1.78 -6.68
C LEU A 321 33.72 0.93 -7.08
N SER A 322 34.62 0.60 -6.15
CA SER A 322 35.83 -0.19 -6.43
C SER A 322 35.54 -1.61 -6.94
N TRP A 323 34.33 -2.12 -6.71
CA TRP A 323 33.87 -3.40 -7.24
C TRP A 323 33.58 -3.38 -8.75
N LEU A 324 33.43 -2.20 -9.36
CA LEU A 324 33.04 -2.08 -10.76
C LEU A 324 34.25 -2.24 -11.69
N LEU A 325 34.24 -3.29 -12.51
CA LEU A 325 35.29 -3.60 -13.47
C LEU A 325 35.12 -2.80 -14.77
N TRP A 326 35.55 -1.54 -14.76
CA TRP A 326 35.39 -0.62 -15.90
C TRP A 326 35.89 -1.16 -17.24
N GLU A 327 36.93 -2.00 -17.23
CA GLU A 327 37.52 -2.62 -18.42
C GLU A 327 36.55 -3.54 -19.17
N GLN A 328 35.55 -4.09 -18.46
CA GLN A 328 34.57 -5.04 -19.00
C GLN A 328 33.25 -4.37 -19.42
N ARG A 329 33.15 -3.04 -19.27
CA ARG A 329 31.95 -2.28 -19.58
C ARG A 329 31.59 -2.43 -21.08
N PRO A 330 30.33 -2.72 -21.42
CA PRO A 330 29.91 -2.75 -22.82
C PRO A 330 29.98 -1.34 -23.45
N PRO A 331 30.25 -1.24 -24.77
CA PRO A 331 30.21 0.03 -25.47
C PRO A 331 28.80 0.62 -25.45
N VAL A 332 28.70 1.94 -25.43
CA VAL A 332 27.43 2.65 -25.43
C VAL A 332 27.45 3.74 -26.50
N ARG A 333 26.40 3.83 -27.29
CA ARG A 333 26.22 4.84 -28.34
C ARG A 333 25.05 5.78 -28.02
N TRP A 334 25.11 6.97 -28.60
CA TRP A 334 23.97 7.90 -28.58
C TRP A 334 22.85 7.37 -29.48
N ALA A 335 21.61 7.48 -29.03
CA ALA A 335 20.44 7.08 -29.82
C ALA A 335 20.24 7.96 -31.08
N ALA A 336 20.65 9.23 -31.01
CA ALA A 336 20.40 10.20 -32.07
C ALA A 336 21.24 9.98 -33.33
N ASP A 337 22.53 9.65 -33.17
CA ASP A 337 23.49 9.56 -34.29
C ASP A 337 24.33 8.28 -34.31
N GLY A 338 24.14 7.40 -33.33
CA GLY A 338 24.87 6.13 -33.21
C GLY A 338 26.36 6.30 -32.88
N LYS A 339 26.85 7.52 -32.60
CA LYS A 339 28.26 7.74 -32.24
C LYS A 339 28.55 7.20 -30.83
N PRO A 340 29.79 6.77 -30.55
CA PRO A 340 30.19 6.35 -29.22
C PRO A 340 30.00 7.46 -28.18
N VAL A 341 29.44 7.10 -27.02
CA VAL A 341 29.38 7.97 -25.85
C VAL A 341 30.76 8.01 -25.19
N PRO A 342 31.31 9.20 -24.87
CA PRO A 342 32.58 9.30 -24.16
C PRO A 342 32.57 8.55 -22.82
N ASP A 343 33.65 7.85 -22.48
CA ASP A 343 33.74 7.06 -21.24
C ASP A 343 33.56 7.91 -19.97
N SER A 344 34.01 9.17 -20.02
CA SER A 344 33.82 10.15 -18.95
C SER A 344 32.35 10.38 -18.61
N VAL A 345 31.45 10.36 -19.61
CA VAL A 345 30.01 10.53 -19.42
C VAL A 345 29.42 9.34 -18.67
N ILE A 346 29.75 8.12 -19.06
CA ILE A 346 29.22 6.92 -18.37
C ILE A 346 29.75 6.84 -16.94
N ARG A 347 31.04 7.15 -16.73
CA ARG A 347 31.64 7.25 -15.38
C ARG A 347 30.94 8.29 -14.53
N TRP A 348 30.65 9.45 -15.11
CA TRP A 348 29.94 10.52 -14.44
C TRP A 348 28.52 10.09 -14.04
N LEU A 349 27.76 9.46 -14.94
CA LEU A 349 26.41 8.95 -14.64
C LEU A 349 26.41 7.94 -13.48
N VAL A 350 27.30 6.95 -13.51
CA VAL A 350 27.42 5.95 -12.42
C VAL A 350 27.80 6.62 -11.09
N LYS A 351 28.70 7.61 -11.13
CA LYS A 351 29.14 8.36 -9.96
C LYS A 351 28.03 9.23 -9.37
N GLN A 352 27.26 9.94 -10.20
CA GLN A 352 26.11 10.72 -9.74
C GLN A 352 25.03 9.80 -9.16
N ALA A 353 24.76 8.68 -9.84
CA ALA A 353 23.85 7.65 -9.34
C ALA A 353 24.31 7.17 -7.95
N SER A 354 25.58 6.79 -7.75
CA SER A 354 26.10 6.39 -6.43
C SER A 354 25.89 7.47 -5.35
N ARG A 355 26.20 8.73 -5.67
CA ARG A 355 26.07 9.88 -4.75
C ARG A 355 24.64 10.17 -4.33
N SER A 356 23.66 9.95 -5.21
CA SER A 356 22.24 10.10 -4.88
C SER A 356 21.82 9.17 -3.74
N ASN A 357 22.52 8.04 -3.59
CA ASN A 357 22.30 7.02 -2.57
C ASN A 357 20.82 6.59 -2.50
N THR A 358 20.14 6.53 -3.65
CA THR A 358 18.75 6.08 -3.79
C THR A 358 18.61 5.16 -5.00
N PRO A 359 17.98 3.98 -4.88
CA PRO A 359 17.68 3.10 -6.03
C PRO A 359 16.61 3.66 -6.99
N ILE A 360 16.11 4.87 -6.74
CA ILE A 360 15.03 5.52 -7.47
C ILE A 360 15.64 6.45 -8.54
N PRO A 361 15.42 6.20 -9.84
CA PRO A 361 15.83 7.12 -10.88
C PRO A 361 14.90 8.31 -10.96
N ASP A 362 15.49 9.49 -10.89
CA ASP A 362 14.86 10.78 -11.12
C ASP A 362 14.73 11.09 -12.63
N ALA A 363 13.95 12.10 -12.99
CA ALA A 363 13.71 12.52 -14.37
C ALA A 363 15.01 12.84 -15.11
N GLY A 364 15.94 13.53 -14.44
CA GLY A 364 17.25 13.85 -15.01
C GLY A 364 17.99 12.58 -15.45
N LEU A 365 18.11 11.59 -14.56
CA LEU A 365 18.77 10.32 -14.87
C LEU A 365 18.02 9.53 -15.96
N ARG A 366 16.69 9.43 -15.88
CA ARG A 366 15.88 8.75 -16.91
C ARG A 366 16.09 9.38 -18.28
N HIS A 367 16.12 10.71 -18.33
CA HIS A 367 16.33 11.43 -19.57
C HIS A 367 17.76 11.25 -20.10
N HIS A 368 18.78 11.37 -19.26
CA HIS A 368 20.17 11.11 -19.66
C HIS A 368 20.36 9.70 -20.24
N VAL A 369 19.75 8.70 -19.61
CA VAL A 369 19.76 7.32 -20.11
C VAL A 369 18.90 7.16 -21.37
N GLY A 370 17.87 7.98 -21.52
CA GLY A 370 17.05 8.10 -22.73
C GLY A 370 17.82 8.58 -23.96
N LEU A 371 18.92 9.33 -23.78
CA LEU A 371 19.82 9.75 -24.86
C LEU A 371 20.67 8.61 -25.43
N LEU A 372 20.77 7.49 -24.70
CA LEU A 372 21.57 6.32 -25.07
C LEU A 372 20.76 5.37 -25.95
N ASP A 373 21.44 4.67 -26.86
CA ASP A 373 20.82 3.62 -27.66
C ASP A 373 20.13 2.56 -26.76
N ARG A 374 18.94 2.09 -27.20
CA ARG A 374 18.09 1.21 -26.40
C ARG A 374 18.73 -0.15 -26.10
N ALA A 375 19.46 -0.73 -27.04
CA ALA A 375 20.11 -2.02 -26.84
C ALA A 375 21.37 -1.85 -25.98
N ASP A 376 22.17 -0.82 -26.27
CA ASP A 376 23.40 -0.55 -25.54
C ASP A 376 23.14 -0.21 -24.07
N ARG A 377 22.09 0.59 -23.77
CA ARG A 377 21.72 0.91 -22.37
C ARG A 377 21.21 -0.32 -21.61
N ALA A 378 20.51 -1.25 -22.27
CA ALA A 378 20.10 -2.51 -21.64
C ALA A 378 21.34 -3.34 -21.23
N GLY A 379 22.33 -3.45 -22.12
CA GLY A 379 23.61 -4.08 -21.81
C GLY A 379 24.37 -3.39 -20.67
N LEU A 380 24.36 -2.06 -20.63
CA LEU A 380 24.93 -1.30 -19.50
C LEU A 380 24.19 -1.61 -18.18
N GLY A 381 22.86 -1.69 -18.21
CA GLY A 381 22.04 -2.04 -17.05
C GLY A 381 22.36 -3.42 -16.50
N ASP A 382 22.47 -4.42 -17.37
CA ASP A 382 22.85 -5.80 -17.01
C ASP A 382 24.25 -5.83 -16.37
N PHE A 383 25.24 -5.19 -17.00
CA PHE A 383 26.61 -5.10 -16.47
C PHE A 383 26.66 -4.47 -15.07
N LEU A 384 25.91 -3.37 -14.85
CA LEU A 384 25.88 -2.70 -13.54
C LEU A 384 25.17 -3.54 -12.48
N LEU A 385 24.06 -4.19 -12.83
CA LEU A 385 23.32 -5.05 -11.91
C LEU A 385 24.13 -6.27 -11.50
N ASP A 386 24.72 -6.97 -12.47
CA ASP A 386 25.56 -8.14 -12.21
C ASP A 386 26.76 -7.77 -11.34
N GLY A 387 27.46 -6.69 -11.66
CA GLY A 387 28.57 -6.21 -10.85
C GLY A 387 28.15 -5.86 -9.41
N TRP A 388 27.00 -5.19 -9.24
CA TRP A 388 26.48 -4.81 -7.92
C TRP A 388 26.14 -6.05 -7.07
N ILE A 389 25.57 -7.09 -7.68
CA ILE A 389 25.24 -8.36 -7.01
C ILE A 389 26.51 -9.14 -6.67
N MET A 390 27.44 -9.27 -7.62
CA MET A 390 28.69 -10.01 -7.44
C MET A 390 29.55 -9.42 -6.32
N ALA A 391 29.63 -8.09 -6.22
CA ALA A 391 30.33 -7.40 -5.15
C ALA A 391 29.90 -7.89 -3.75
N ASP A 392 28.62 -8.19 -3.59
CA ASP A 392 28.04 -8.67 -2.34
C ASP A 392 28.13 -10.21 -2.18
N GLU A 393 28.10 -11.00 -3.26
CA GLU A 393 28.35 -12.44 -3.20
C GLU A 393 29.80 -12.76 -2.80
N PHE A 394 30.79 -12.08 -3.40
CA PHE A 394 32.20 -12.28 -3.06
C PHE A 394 32.49 -11.88 -1.60
N ALA A 395 31.78 -10.88 -1.06
CA ALA A 395 31.87 -10.51 0.35
C ALA A 395 31.40 -11.59 1.33
N ILE A 396 30.60 -12.58 0.87
CA ILE A 396 30.24 -13.75 1.67
C ILE A 396 31.38 -14.79 1.65
N SER A 397 32.00 -15.01 0.49
CA SER A 397 33.05 -16.01 0.32
C SER A 397 34.39 -15.65 0.99
N SER A 398 34.70 -14.36 1.14
CA SER A 398 36.00 -13.88 1.63
C SER A 398 36.07 -13.74 3.15
N SER A 399 35.07 -14.19 3.91
CA SER A 399 35.04 -14.08 5.38
C SER A 399 36.10 -14.91 6.12
N GLY A 400 37.13 -15.39 5.42
CA GLY A 400 38.28 -16.13 5.96
C GLY A 400 39.67 -15.58 5.61
N THR A 401 39.81 -14.56 4.76
CA THR A 401 41.12 -13.91 4.47
C THR A 401 40.96 -12.43 4.12
N GLU A 402 41.91 -11.59 4.56
CA GLU A 402 41.92 -10.12 4.46
C GLU A 402 42.00 -9.56 3.02
N GLN A 403 40.97 -9.77 2.21
CA GLN A 403 40.68 -8.91 1.06
C GLN A 403 39.35 -8.22 1.29
N GLN A 404 39.41 -6.93 1.63
CA GLN A 404 38.26 -6.05 1.87
C GLN A 404 37.36 -5.98 0.63
N THR A 405 36.38 -6.86 0.56
CA THR A 405 35.26 -6.80 -0.38
C THR A 405 34.26 -5.78 0.18
N VAL A 406 34.17 -4.63 -0.48
CA VAL A 406 33.27 -3.54 -0.09
C VAL A 406 31.85 -3.91 -0.52
N SER A 407 30.92 -4.04 0.43
CA SER A 407 29.51 -4.26 0.11
C SER A 407 28.96 -3.13 -0.77
N ALA A 408 28.29 -3.49 -1.86
CA ALA A 408 27.77 -2.53 -2.85
C ALA A 408 26.54 -1.74 -2.36
N ILE A 409 26.01 -2.05 -1.18
CA ILE A 409 24.87 -1.34 -0.59
C ILE A 409 25.16 0.16 -0.36
N LYS A 410 26.42 0.53 -0.14
CA LYS A 410 26.80 1.96 -0.02
C LYS A 410 26.63 2.70 -1.35
N SER A 411 26.84 2.00 -2.47
CA SER A 411 26.57 2.44 -3.83
C SER A 411 25.18 2.06 -4.35
N LYS A 412 24.17 1.86 -3.48
CA LYS A 412 22.80 1.45 -3.91
C LYS A 412 22.16 2.39 -4.92
N GLY A 413 22.66 3.63 -5.01
CA GLY A 413 22.23 4.57 -6.02
C GLY A 413 22.52 4.13 -7.46
N VAL A 414 23.49 3.24 -7.69
CA VAL A 414 23.72 2.61 -9.00
C VAL A 414 22.49 1.85 -9.51
N LEU A 415 21.66 1.33 -8.61
CA LEU A 415 20.41 0.64 -8.99
C LEU A 415 19.37 1.58 -9.62
N ALA A 416 19.43 2.89 -9.36
CA ALA A 416 18.62 3.86 -10.09
C ALA A 416 18.99 3.87 -11.58
N LEU A 417 20.30 3.85 -11.88
CA LEU A 417 20.79 3.78 -13.26
C LEU A 417 20.37 2.45 -13.93
N VAL A 418 20.43 1.33 -13.19
CA VAL A 418 19.91 0.03 -13.67
C VAL A 418 18.42 0.13 -14.03
N ALA A 419 17.60 0.71 -13.14
CA ALA A 419 16.17 0.90 -13.40
C ALA A 419 15.92 1.77 -14.64
N ALA A 420 16.66 2.87 -14.80
CA ALA A 420 16.55 3.77 -15.96
C ALA A 420 16.98 3.10 -17.27
N CYS A 421 17.97 2.19 -17.24
CA CYS A 421 18.39 1.42 -18.40
C CYS A 421 17.29 0.46 -18.91
N ALA A 422 16.37 0.04 -18.03
CA ALA A 422 15.21 -0.77 -18.35
C ALA A 422 15.57 -2.07 -19.10
N SER A 423 16.58 -2.79 -18.61
CA SER A 423 16.92 -4.11 -19.17
C SER A 423 15.78 -5.10 -18.92
N PRO A 424 15.36 -5.89 -19.93
CA PRO A 424 14.39 -6.98 -19.76
C PRO A 424 14.83 -8.04 -18.73
N ASN A 425 16.14 -8.24 -18.56
CA ASN A 425 16.68 -9.26 -17.66
C ASN A 425 16.67 -8.82 -16.19
N ALA A 426 16.70 -7.52 -15.92
CA ALA A 426 16.90 -6.97 -14.58
C ALA A 426 15.86 -7.47 -13.58
N ALA A 427 14.59 -7.58 -14.00
CA ALA A 427 13.51 -8.07 -13.14
C ALA A 427 13.75 -9.51 -12.66
N THR A 428 14.15 -10.38 -13.58
CA THR A 428 14.42 -11.81 -13.31
C THR A 428 15.64 -11.97 -12.42
N VAL A 429 16.72 -11.23 -12.69
CA VAL A 429 17.96 -11.28 -11.91
C VAL A 429 17.69 -10.80 -10.48
N ALA A 430 17.05 -9.64 -10.32
CA ALA A 430 16.71 -9.11 -9.00
C ALA A 430 15.81 -10.06 -8.21
N ALA A 431 14.80 -10.69 -8.83
CA ALA A 431 13.95 -11.67 -8.17
C ALA A 431 14.75 -12.86 -7.61
N LYS A 432 15.66 -13.42 -8.42
CA LYS A 432 16.53 -14.53 -8.01
C LYS A 432 17.42 -14.13 -6.84
N THR A 433 18.04 -12.95 -6.91
CA THR A 433 18.92 -12.43 -5.87
C THR A 433 18.18 -12.15 -4.57
N ILE A 434 16.99 -11.55 -4.64
CA ILE A 434 16.14 -11.32 -3.46
C ILE A 434 15.79 -12.66 -2.83
N HIS A 435 15.38 -13.67 -3.62
CA HIS A 435 15.05 -14.98 -3.07
C HIS A 435 16.26 -15.69 -2.44
N TYR A 436 17.45 -15.56 -3.04
CA TYR A 436 18.68 -16.12 -2.50
C TYR A 436 19.08 -15.48 -1.16
N PHE A 437 18.83 -14.17 -1.00
CA PHE A 437 19.17 -13.41 0.18
C PHE A 437 17.97 -13.09 1.09
N ASP A 438 16.78 -13.65 0.92
CA ASP A 438 15.56 -13.21 1.63
C ASP A 438 15.59 -13.36 3.17
N THR A 439 16.60 -14.07 3.68
CA THR A 439 16.88 -14.29 5.11
C THR A 439 18.14 -13.56 5.61
N MET A 440 18.90 -12.89 4.72
CA MET A 440 20.15 -12.17 5.03
C MET A 440 20.19 -10.84 4.27
N ARG A 441 21.12 -9.91 4.55
CA ARG A 441 21.32 -8.70 3.68
C ARG A 441 20.01 -7.92 3.35
N MET A 442 19.19 -7.67 4.36
CA MET A 442 17.86 -7.02 4.19
C MET A 442 17.93 -5.68 3.47
N ALA A 443 18.99 -4.90 3.69
CA ALA A 443 19.17 -3.62 3.01
C ALA A 443 19.29 -3.78 1.48
N GLN A 444 19.98 -4.82 1.02
CA GLN A 444 20.12 -5.15 -0.39
C GLN A 444 18.80 -5.60 -1.01
N CYS A 445 18.08 -6.51 -0.33
CA CYS A 445 16.78 -6.97 -0.80
C CYS A 445 15.80 -5.80 -0.94
N CYS A 446 15.72 -4.91 0.07
CA CYS A 446 14.92 -3.69 -0.01
C CYS A 446 15.35 -2.81 -1.20
N ALA A 447 16.66 -2.59 -1.40
CA ALA A 447 17.16 -1.75 -2.49
C ALA A 447 16.82 -2.32 -3.88
N LEU A 448 16.92 -3.65 -4.07
CA LEU A 448 16.51 -4.32 -5.30
C LEU A 448 14.99 -4.26 -5.51
N MET A 449 14.18 -4.38 -4.45
CA MET A 449 12.73 -4.20 -4.53
C MET A 449 12.35 -2.76 -4.91
N THR A 450 13.01 -1.76 -4.31
CA THR A 450 12.83 -0.36 -4.71
C THR A 450 13.21 -0.18 -6.18
N MET A 451 14.32 -0.77 -6.64
CA MET A 451 14.72 -0.75 -8.05
C MET A 451 13.69 -1.41 -8.97
N LEU A 452 13.15 -2.58 -8.60
CA LEU A 452 12.08 -3.28 -9.33
C LEU A 452 10.82 -2.43 -9.45
N ALA A 453 10.40 -1.78 -8.37
CA ALA A 453 9.28 -0.84 -8.43
C ALA A 453 9.55 0.30 -9.42
N HIS A 454 10.83 0.60 -9.69
CA HIS A 454 11.28 1.66 -10.58
C HIS A 454 11.73 1.27 -11.98
N LEU A 455 11.84 -0.02 -12.25
CA LEU A 455 12.10 -0.57 -13.56
C LEU A 455 10.82 -0.45 -14.42
N ASP A 456 10.95 0.15 -15.59
CA ASP A 456 9.83 0.31 -16.49
C ASP A 456 9.51 -1.03 -17.17
N GLY A 457 8.30 -1.55 -16.94
CA GLY A 457 7.82 -2.79 -17.55
C GLY A 457 6.91 -3.61 -16.63
N ASP A 458 5.96 -4.34 -17.21
CA ASP A 458 4.98 -5.11 -16.44
C ASP A 458 5.61 -6.29 -15.67
N ASP A 459 6.74 -6.80 -16.17
CA ASP A 459 7.50 -7.89 -15.53
C ASP A 459 7.99 -7.49 -14.14
N ALA A 460 8.45 -6.25 -13.98
CA ALA A 460 8.96 -5.75 -12.71
C ALA A 460 7.82 -5.64 -11.68
N ALA A 461 6.65 -5.14 -12.11
CA ALA A 461 5.46 -5.07 -11.28
C ALA A 461 4.96 -6.46 -10.86
N ARG A 462 4.94 -7.44 -11.79
CA ARG A 462 4.60 -8.85 -11.49
C ARG A 462 5.56 -9.47 -10.49
N VAL A 463 6.87 -9.29 -10.71
CA VAL A 463 7.90 -9.78 -9.79
C VAL A 463 7.69 -9.18 -8.41
N LEU A 464 7.50 -7.86 -8.29
CA LEU A 464 7.24 -7.20 -7.01
C LEU A 464 5.97 -7.75 -6.33
N ALA A 465 4.89 -7.97 -7.08
CA ALA A 465 3.63 -8.50 -6.57
C ALA A 465 3.72 -9.97 -6.12
N SER A 466 4.68 -10.73 -6.66
CA SER A 466 4.93 -12.11 -6.22
C SER A 466 5.67 -12.20 -4.88
N MET A 467 6.43 -11.15 -4.50
CA MET A 467 7.31 -11.17 -3.31
C MET A 467 6.60 -11.59 -2.02
N PRO A 468 5.37 -11.11 -1.71
CA PRO A 468 4.69 -11.47 -0.48
C PRO A 468 4.42 -12.97 -0.30
N ALA A 469 4.27 -13.72 -1.40
CA ALA A 469 4.05 -15.16 -1.35
C ALA A 469 5.33 -15.97 -1.08
N HIS A 470 6.51 -15.35 -1.25
CA HIS A 470 7.80 -16.04 -1.26
C HIS A 470 8.68 -15.70 -0.07
N THR A 471 8.49 -14.54 0.58
CA THR A 471 9.29 -14.14 1.75
C THR A 471 8.55 -14.40 3.07
N LYS A 472 9.30 -14.81 4.09
CA LYS A 472 8.82 -14.88 5.49
C LYS A 472 9.19 -13.64 6.31
N SER A 473 9.95 -12.71 5.73
CA SER A 473 10.44 -11.52 6.43
C SER A 473 9.37 -10.44 6.51
N ALA A 474 8.91 -10.11 7.72
CA ALA A 474 7.92 -9.05 7.94
C ALA A 474 8.36 -7.70 7.34
N ARG A 475 9.67 -7.41 7.36
CA ARG A 475 10.24 -6.20 6.75
C ARG A 475 10.11 -6.20 5.23
N LEU A 476 10.43 -7.30 4.57
CA LEU A 476 10.30 -7.40 3.11
C LEU A 476 8.83 -7.40 2.68
N LEU A 477 7.95 -8.01 3.48
CA LEU A 477 6.50 -7.92 3.26
C LEU A 477 6.00 -6.47 3.33
N ALA A 478 6.41 -5.71 4.36
CA ALA A 478 6.04 -4.31 4.51
C ALA A 478 6.58 -3.45 3.34
N GLU A 479 7.83 -3.68 2.92
CA GLU A 479 8.43 -2.99 1.79
C GLU A 479 7.69 -3.30 0.48
N ALA A 480 7.42 -4.58 0.18
CA ALA A 480 6.67 -4.99 -1.02
C ALA A 480 5.30 -4.34 -1.07
N THR A 481 4.58 -4.39 0.06
CA THR A 481 3.22 -3.83 0.18
C THR A 481 3.24 -2.33 -0.05
N THR A 482 4.21 -1.62 0.53
CA THR A 482 4.38 -0.18 0.34
C THR A 482 4.62 0.15 -1.13
N LEU A 483 5.59 -0.51 -1.77
CA LEU A 483 5.96 -0.25 -3.16
C LEU A 483 4.82 -0.59 -4.14
N LEU A 484 4.06 -1.67 -3.90
CA LEU A 484 2.88 -2.01 -4.69
C LEU A 484 1.78 -0.95 -4.57
N GLY A 485 1.59 -0.39 -3.37
CA GLY A 485 0.64 0.70 -3.14
C GLY A 485 1.01 2.02 -3.84
N GLU A 486 2.29 2.19 -4.22
CA GLU A 486 2.78 3.37 -4.94
C GLU A 486 2.64 3.26 -6.47
N LEU A 487 2.50 2.04 -7.03
CA LEU A 487 2.36 1.82 -8.48
C LEU A 487 1.18 2.56 -9.12
N PRO A 488 -0.05 2.58 -8.54
CA PRO A 488 -1.19 3.33 -9.07
C PRO A 488 -0.86 4.80 -9.36
N ALA A 489 -0.33 5.49 -8.34
CA ALA A 489 -0.04 6.92 -8.41
C ALA A 489 1.04 7.23 -9.44
N ARG A 490 2.00 6.32 -9.60
CA ARG A 490 3.11 6.52 -10.53
C ARG A 490 2.74 6.28 -11.98
N TYR A 491 2.04 5.18 -12.27
CA TYR A 491 1.74 4.79 -13.65
C TYR A 491 0.36 5.26 -14.12
N GLY A 492 -0.41 5.94 -13.26
CA GLY A 492 -1.80 6.31 -13.54
C GLY A 492 -2.71 5.09 -13.63
N TRP A 493 -2.34 3.98 -12.98
CA TRP A 493 -3.11 2.74 -13.01
C TRP A 493 -4.19 2.77 -11.93
N SER A 494 -5.39 2.26 -12.24
CA SER A 494 -6.35 1.95 -11.18
C SER A 494 -5.86 0.75 -10.37
N PRO A 495 -6.34 0.56 -9.12
CA PRO A 495 -6.04 -0.64 -8.34
C PRO A 495 -6.35 -1.94 -9.10
N GLU A 496 -7.42 -1.94 -9.88
CA GLU A 496 -7.81 -3.09 -10.69
C GLU A 496 -6.89 -3.29 -11.89
N THR A 497 -6.39 -2.21 -12.51
CA THR A 497 -5.36 -2.29 -13.56
C THR A 497 -4.05 -2.84 -13.02
N VAL A 498 -3.63 -2.42 -11.82
CA VAL A 498 -2.47 -3.04 -11.14
C VAL A 498 -2.72 -4.53 -11.00
N ALA A 499 -3.86 -4.92 -10.43
CA ALA A 499 -4.16 -6.32 -10.17
C ALA A 499 -4.31 -7.18 -11.44
N ASP A 500 -4.69 -6.61 -12.60
CA ASP A 500 -4.64 -7.33 -13.89
C ASP A 500 -3.22 -7.51 -14.41
N ARG A 501 -2.38 -6.47 -14.27
CA ARG A 501 -1.00 -6.47 -14.76
C ARG A 501 -0.06 -7.29 -13.89
N THR A 502 -0.39 -7.49 -12.61
CA THR A 502 0.46 -8.16 -11.63
C THR A 502 0.12 -9.64 -11.39
N VAL A 503 -0.83 -10.22 -12.15
CA VAL A 503 -1.18 -11.63 -12.03
C VAL A 503 0.06 -12.50 -12.26
N SER A 504 0.31 -13.43 -11.35
CA SER A 504 1.39 -14.42 -11.48
C SER A 504 1.04 -15.45 -12.55
N ASP A 505 2.05 -15.84 -13.32
CA ASP A 505 1.95 -16.91 -14.31
C ASP A 505 2.16 -18.31 -13.72
N ALA A 506 2.40 -18.44 -12.41
CA ALA A 506 2.77 -19.69 -11.73
C ALA A 506 3.97 -20.44 -12.36
N GLY A 507 4.85 -19.71 -13.06
CA GLY A 507 6.02 -20.24 -13.76
C GLY A 507 5.73 -20.74 -15.18
N PHE A 508 4.52 -20.55 -15.70
CA PHE A 508 4.19 -20.85 -17.09
C PHE A 508 4.61 -19.69 -18.01
N ASP A 509 5.16 -20.01 -19.18
CA ASP A 509 5.38 -19.04 -20.25
C ASP A 509 4.07 -18.72 -21.00
N ALA A 510 4.16 -17.85 -22.01
CA ALA A 510 3.01 -17.42 -22.81
C ALA A 510 2.31 -18.57 -23.55
N ASP A 511 3.04 -19.64 -23.89
CA ASP A 511 2.50 -20.85 -24.52
C ASP A 511 1.85 -21.78 -23.48
N GLY A 512 1.95 -21.46 -22.20
CA GLY A 512 1.46 -22.28 -21.09
C GLY A 512 2.39 -23.43 -20.75
N ARG A 513 3.68 -23.34 -21.06
CA ARG A 513 4.70 -24.34 -20.75
C ARG A 513 5.50 -23.92 -19.52
N ILE A 514 5.89 -24.89 -18.70
CA ILE A 514 6.80 -24.69 -17.55
C ILE A 514 7.94 -25.72 -17.61
N GLN A 515 9.18 -25.27 -17.37
CA GLN A 515 10.33 -26.17 -17.22
C GLN A 515 10.35 -26.82 -15.83
N LEU A 516 10.08 -28.12 -15.76
CA LEU A 516 10.02 -28.85 -14.50
C LEU A 516 11.39 -29.39 -14.07
N ALA A 517 12.22 -29.86 -15.00
CA ALA A 517 13.59 -30.30 -14.71
C ALA A 517 14.52 -30.06 -15.90
N PHE A 518 15.80 -29.80 -15.62
CA PHE A 518 16.87 -29.64 -16.61
C PHE A 518 17.79 -30.88 -16.61
N GLY A 519 18.54 -31.10 -17.69
CA GLY A 519 19.51 -32.20 -17.83
C GLY A 519 19.28 -33.05 -19.07
N ASP A 520 19.88 -34.25 -19.11
CA ASP A 520 19.81 -35.18 -20.26
C ASP A 520 18.39 -35.68 -20.56
N GLN A 521 17.52 -35.67 -19.56
CA GLN A 521 16.07 -35.90 -19.71
C GLN A 521 15.30 -34.71 -19.11
N PRO A 522 15.05 -33.64 -19.89
CA PRO A 522 14.29 -32.51 -19.41
C PRO A 522 12.79 -32.84 -19.40
N PHE A 523 12.09 -32.36 -18.37
CA PHE A 523 10.63 -32.48 -18.25
C PHE A 523 9.96 -31.11 -18.34
N PHE A 524 8.81 -31.08 -18.99
CA PHE A 524 8.00 -29.89 -19.21
C PHE A 524 6.57 -30.12 -18.75
N GLY A 525 5.98 -29.12 -18.10
CA GLY A 525 4.55 -29.10 -17.80
C GLY A 525 3.81 -28.27 -18.83
N TRP A 526 2.59 -28.68 -19.20
CA TRP A 526 1.73 -27.97 -20.14
C TRP A 526 0.40 -27.66 -19.49
N LEU A 527 0.10 -26.38 -19.34
CA LEU A 527 -1.18 -25.90 -18.83
C LEU A 527 -2.26 -26.20 -19.86
N GLN A 528 -3.20 -27.06 -19.50
CA GLN A 528 -4.30 -27.44 -20.37
C GLN A 528 -5.39 -26.39 -20.35
N PRO A 529 -6.28 -26.35 -21.36
CA PRO A 529 -7.39 -25.40 -21.38
C PRO A 529 -8.34 -25.53 -20.19
N ASP A 530 -8.45 -26.74 -19.63
CA ASP A 530 -9.21 -27.05 -18.42
C ASP A 530 -8.53 -26.57 -17.11
N LEU A 531 -7.32 -25.99 -17.21
CA LEU A 531 -6.45 -25.52 -16.13
C LEU A 531 -5.80 -26.66 -15.31
N ASP A 532 -5.80 -27.90 -15.81
CA ASP A 532 -4.89 -28.93 -15.33
C ASP A 532 -3.51 -28.79 -15.98
N VAL A 533 -2.52 -29.53 -15.47
CA VAL A 533 -1.15 -29.54 -15.98
C VAL A 533 -0.75 -30.98 -16.30
N THR A 534 -0.49 -31.23 -17.58
CA THR A 534 0.10 -32.48 -18.06
C THR A 534 1.62 -32.37 -18.11
N VAL A 535 2.33 -33.50 -18.09
CA VAL A 535 3.80 -33.53 -18.08
C VAL A 535 4.29 -34.31 -19.28
N THR A 536 5.26 -33.75 -20.00
CA THR A 536 5.96 -34.44 -21.09
C THR A 536 7.48 -34.40 -20.92
N ASP A 537 8.17 -35.30 -21.60
CA ASP A 537 9.62 -35.21 -21.82
C ASP A 537 9.97 -34.47 -23.13
N SER A 538 11.24 -34.44 -23.52
CA SER A 538 11.73 -33.86 -24.77
C SER A 538 11.24 -34.56 -26.04
N SER A 539 10.81 -35.82 -25.96
CA SER A 539 10.21 -36.55 -27.08
C SER A 539 8.72 -36.27 -27.26
N GLY A 540 8.09 -35.59 -26.29
CA GLY A 540 6.65 -35.35 -26.25
C GLY A 540 5.84 -36.47 -25.61
N ALA A 541 6.48 -37.53 -25.09
CA ALA A 541 5.78 -38.60 -24.39
C ALA A 541 5.19 -38.07 -23.07
N SER A 542 3.96 -38.47 -22.74
CA SER A 542 3.25 -38.04 -21.53
C SER A 542 3.61 -38.89 -20.31
N TRP A 543 3.73 -38.25 -19.14
CA TRP A 543 4.17 -38.88 -17.90
C TRP A 543 3.16 -38.69 -16.76
N THR A 544 2.82 -39.79 -16.10
CA THR A 544 2.06 -39.77 -14.85
C THR A 544 2.96 -39.40 -13.66
N PRO A 545 2.40 -38.92 -12.53
CA PRO A 545 3.19 -38.64 -11.33
C PRO A 545 4.00 -39.84 -10.81
N ALA A 546 3.48 -41.06 -10.96
CA ALA A 546 4.17 -42.29 -10.57
C ALA A 546 5.39 -42.57 -11.46
N GLN A 547 5.23 -42.47 -12.78
CA GLN A 547 6.33 -42.65 -13.73
C GLN A 547 7.40 -41.58 -13.53
N LEU A 548 6.99 -40.32 -13.33
CA LEU A 548 7.92 -39.22 -13.08
C LEU A 548 8.75 -39.46 -11.80
N SER A 549 8.14 -40.03 -10.76
CA SER A 549 8.82 -40.31 -9.48
C SER A 549 9.85 -41.44 -9.58
N ALA A 550 9.73 -42.31 -10.58
CA ALA A 550 10.66 -43.41 -10.84
C ALA A 550 11.95 -42.93 -11.56
N VAL A 551 11.97 -41.70 -12.08
CA VAL A 551 13.14 -41.14 -12.79
C VAL A 551 14.18 -40.65 -11.77
N PRO A 552 15.41 -41.20 -11.77
CA PRO A 552 16.46 -40.77 -10.86
C PRO A 552 16.81 -39.29 -11.03
N ILE A 553 16.98 -38.57 -9.92
CA ILE A 553 17.39 -37.16 -9.85
C ILE A 553 16.37 -36.17 -10.44
N ALA A 554 16.07 -36.23 -11.74
CA ALA A 554 15.19 -35.30 -12.44
C ALA A 554 13.72 -35.43 -11.99
N GLY A 555 13.26 -36.64 -11.69
CA GLY A 555 11.88 -36.94 -11.29
C GLY A 555 11.41 -36.21 -10.03
N PRO A 556 12.11 -36.34 -8.89
CA PRO A 556 11.79 -35.61 -7.66
C PRO A 556 11.80 -34.09 -7.83
N ILE A 557 12.75 -33.54 -8.61
CA ILE A 557 12.84 -32.10 -8.91
C ILE A 557 11.60 -31.65 -9.70
N ALA A 558 11.27 -32.37 -10.77
CA ALA A 558 10.11 -32.09 -11.60
C ALA A 558 8.81 -32.16 -10.80
N ARG A 559 8.63 -33.19 -9.96
CA ARG A 559 7.44 -33.35 -9.10
C ARG A 559 7.30 -32.22 -8.10
N ARG A 560 8.41 -31.77 -7.49
CA ARG A 560 8.39 -30.65 -6.55
C ARG A 560 7.94 -29.36 -7.23
N ARG A 561 8.53 -29.02 -8.39
CA ARG A 561 8.13 -27.84 -9.17
C ARG A 561 6.68 -27.93 -9.64
N LEU A 562 6.24 -29.09 -10.14
CA LEU A 562 4.87 -29.31 -10.57
C LEU A 562 3.88 -29.10 -9.41
N THR A 563 4.19 -29.62 -8.23
CA THR A 563 3.33 -29.47 -7.04
C THR A 563 3.22 -28.00 -6.63
N GLN A 564 4.33 -27.25 -6.65
CA GLN A 564 4.34 -25.82 -6.36
C GLN A 564 3.51 -25.03 -7.39
N ALA A 565 3.73 -25.30 -8.68
CA ALA A 565 2.98 -24.66 -9.76
C ALA A 565 1.47 -24.94 -9.65
N LYS A 566 1.05 -26.20 -9.44
CA LYS A 566 -0.36 -26.55 -9.24
C LYS A 566 -0.97 -25.86 -8.02
N LYS A 567 -0.22 -25.70 -6.92
CA LYS A 567 -0.69 -24.98 -5.72
C LYS A 567 -0.91 -23.49 -6.01
N GLN A 568 0.05 -22.83 -6.66
CA GLN A 568 -0.08 -21.42 -7.05
C GLN A 568 -1.22 -21.23 -8.05
N LEU A 569 -1.29 -22.08 -9.08
CA LEU A 569 -2.35 -22.07 -10.09
C LEU A 569 -3.74 -22.15 -9.46
N LYS A 570 -3.96 -23.03 -8.47
CA LYS A 570 -5.24 -23.14 -7.77
C LYS A 570 -5.65 -21.83 -7.08
N LEU A 571 -4.71 -21.13 -6.44
CA LEU A 571 -4.98 -19.86 -5.77
C LEU A 571 -5.31 -18.76 -6.79
N ILE A 572 -4.51 -18.65 -7.84
CA ILE A 572 -4.71 -17.67 -8.92
C ILE A 572 -6.06 -17.90 -9.60
N VAL A 573 -6.41 -19.14 -9.92
CA VAL A 573 -7.68 -19.47 -10.57
C VAL A 573 -8.87 -19.08 -9.69
N ALA A 574 -8.82 -19.35 -8.39
CA ALA A 574 -9.87 -18.95 -7.46
C ALA A 574 -10.03 -17.43 -7.40
N GLU A 575 -8.93 -16.71 -7.20
CA GLU A 575 -8.92 -15.24 -7.11
C GLU A 575 -9.43 -14.59 -8.40
N GLN A 576 -8.90 -15.00 -9.56
CA GLN A 576 -9.26 -14.39 -10.85
C GLN A 576 -10.69 -14.75 -11.27
N THR A 577 -11.21 -15.91 -10.85
CA THR A 577 -12.64 -16.25 -11.04
C THR A 577 -13.53 -15.29 -10.26
N ASP A 578 -13.22 -15.02 -9.01
CA ASP A 578 -14.00 -14.08 -8.18
C ASP A 578 -13.89 -12.65 -8.72
N ARG A 579 -12.71 -12.25 -9.21
CA ARG A 579 -12.51 -10.94 -9.87
C ARG A 579 -13.32 -10.80 -11.16
N LEU A 580 -13.34 -11.81 -12.03
CA LEU A 580 -14.17 -11.79 -13.24
C LEU A 580 -15.66 -11.73 -12.90
N ARG A 581 -16.10 -12.46 -11.86
CA ARG A 581 -17.50 -12.40 -11.38
C ARG A 581 -17.86 -11.02 -10.86
N LYS A 582 -17.00 -10.41 -10.05
CA LYS A 582 -17.19 -9.05 -9.55
C LYS A 582 -17.21 -8.04 -10.69
N ALA A 583 -16.28 -8.14 -11.64
CA ALA A 583 -16.23 -7.27 -12.80
C ALA A 583 -17.47 -7.37 -13.69
N MET A 584 -18.05 -8.58 -13.84
CA MET A 584 -19.33 -8.78 -14.50
C MET A 584 -20.46 -8.04 -13.78
N HIS A 585 -20.53 -8.15 -12.45
CA HIS A 585 -21.56 -7.47 -11.65
C HIS A 585 -21.44 -5.95 -11.75
N ASP A 586 -20.22 -5.44 -11.58
CA ASP A 586 -19.90 -4.01 -11.56
C ASP A 586 -19.90 -3.39 -12.98
N GLY A 587 -19.93 -4.22 -14.04
CA GLY A 587 -19.84 -3.76 -15.42
C GLY A 587 -18.49 -3.12 -15.75
N ARG A 588 -17.40 -3.62 -15.15
CA ARG A 588 -16.06 -3.04 -15.26
C ARG A 588 -15.60 -2.98 -16.72
N PRO A 589 -15.14 -1.81 -17.22
CA PRO A 589 -14.60 -1.67 -18.56
C PRO A 589 -13.12 -2.07 -18.65
N TRP A 590 -12.72 -2.59 -19.81
CA TRP A 590 -11.33 -2.77 -20.24
C TRP A 590 -11.11 -2.13 -21.60
N ALA A 591 -9.96 -1.47 -21.77
CA ALA A 591 -9.46 -1.14 -23.10
C ALA A 591 -9.05 -2.43 -23.84
N VAL A 592 -9.28 -2.48 -25.16
CA VAL A 592 -8.96 -3.68 -25.98
C VAL A 592 -7.49 -4.08 -25.85
N ALA A 593 -6.57 -3.12 -25.90
CA ALA A 593 -5.13 -3.39 -25.82
C ALA A 593 -4.73 -4.01 -24.47
N ASP A 594 -5.26 -3.50 -23.36
CA ASP A 594 -4.99 -4.04 -22.03
C ASP A 594 -5.61 -5.43 -21.86
N TRP A 595 -6.84 -5.63 -22.35
CA TRP A 595 -7.49 -6.94 -22.31
C TRP A 595 -6.73 -7.97 -23.12
N GLN A 596 -6.31 -7.65 -24.34
CA GLN A 596 -5.54 -8.57 -25.18
C GLN A 596 -4.20 -8.95 -24.53
N ARG A 597 -3.51 -7.97 -23.94
CA ARG A 597 -2.17 -8.16 -23.36
C ARG A 597 -2.19 -8.88 -22.01
N PHE A 598 -3.01 -8.40 -21.07
CA PHE A 598 -2.93 -8.81 -19.66
C PHE A 598 -4.00 -9.83 -19.26
N VAL A 599 -5.14 -9.84 -19.95
CA VAL A 599 -6.22 -10.79 -19.67
C VAL A 599 -6.11 -12.00 -20.60
N LEU A 600 -6.16 -11.79 -21.92
CA LEU A 600 -6.15 -12.87 -22.90
C LEU A 600 -4.76 -13.47 -23.13
N GLY A 601 -3.72 -12.63 -23.22
CA GLY A 601 -2.35 -13.04 -23.50
C GLY A 601 -1.62 -13.71 -22.33
N HIS A 602 -2.18 -13.64 -21.12
CA HIS A 602 -1.58 -14.26 -19.95
C HIS A 602 -1.98 -15.75 -19.86
N PRO A 603 -1.05 -16.66 -19.51
CA PRO A 603 -1.30 -18.11 -19.59
C PRO A 603 -2.48 -18.58 -18.74
N VAL A 604 -2.64 -18.08 -17.52
CA VAL A 604 -3.73 -18.52 -16.62
C VAL A 604 -5.05 -17.78 -16.92
N THR A 605 -5.07 -16.46 -16.78
CA THR A 605 -6.26 -15.63 -17.03
C THR A 605 -6.78 -15.72 -18.45
N GLY A 606 -5.93 -15.96 -19.47
CA GLY A 606 -6.38 -16.15 -20.85
C GLY A 606 -7.28 -17.38 -21.02
N ARG A 607 -6.97 -18.46 -20.30
CA ARG A 607 -7.81 -19.67 -20.26
C ARG A 607 -9.12 -19.43 -19.51
N LEU A 608 -9.12 -18.58 -18.48
CA LEU A 608 -10.36 -18.14 -17.81
C LEU A 608 -11.20 -17.21 -18.69
N ALA A 609 -10.55 -16.28 -19.41
CA ALA A 609 -11.19 -15.32 -20.30
C ALA A 609 -11.92 -16.01 -21.46
N ARG A 610 -11.41 -17.15 -21.93
CA ARG A 610 -12.09 -17.98 -22.94
C ARG A 610 -13.35 -18.69 -22.41
N ARG A 611 -13.56 -18.77 -21.09
CA ARG A 611 -14.72 -19.45 -20.48
C ARG A 611 -15.87 -18.53 -20.13
N VAL A 612 -15.81 -17.26 -20.52
CA VAL A 612 -16.87 -16.28 -20.27
C VAL A 612 -17.31 -15.65 -21.58
N VAL A 613 -18.54 -15.16 -21.58
CA VAL A 613 -19.02 -14.28 -22.65
C VAL A 613 -18.58 -12.86 -22.32
N TRP A 614 -17.91 -12.21 -23.25
CA TRP A 614 -17.55 -10.81 -23.21
C TRP A 614 -18.60 -9.99 -23.96
N ALA A 615 -18.65 -8.69 -23.69
CA ALA A 615 -19.45 -7.72 -24.43
C ALA A 615 -18.54 -6.59 -24.90
N ALA A 616 -18.57 -6.30 -26.21
CA ALA A 616 -17.98 -5.11 -26.79
C ALA A 616 -19.01 -3.99 -26.80
N ASP A 617 -18.72 -2.87 -26.15
CA ASP A 617 -19.62 -1.73 -26.12
C ASP A 617 -19.54 -0.95 -27.45
N THR A 618 -20.65 -0.89 -28.17
CA THR A 618 -20.77 -0.18 -29.45
C THR A 618 -21.86 0.89 -29.38
N ALA A 619 -21.90 1.79 -30.38
CA ALA A 619 -22.94 2.80 -30.49
C ALA A 619 -24.37 2.22 -30.58
N SER A 620 -24.52 0.98 -31.05
CA SER A 620 -25.81 0.28 -31.17
C SER A 620 -26.15 -0.57 -29.93
N GLY A 621 -25.31 -0.54 -28.89
CA GLY A 621 -25.42 -1.37 -27.69
C GLY A 621 -24.33 -2.44 -27.59
N PRO A 622 -24.35 -3.25 -26.52
CA PRO A 622 -23.34 -4.28 -26.29
C PRO A 622 -23.47 -5.41 -27.31
N VAL A 623 -22.33 -5.82 -27.87
CA VAL A 623 -22.23 -6.97 -28.78
C VAL A 623 -21.55 -8.12 -28.04
N PRO A 624 -22.27 -9.21 -27.71
CA PRO A 624 -21.70 -10.34 -26.99
C PRO A 624 -20.80 -11.19 -27.90
N PHE A 625 -19.67 -11.65 -27.35
CA PHE A 625 -18.71 -12.52 -28.02
C PHE A 625 -18.03 -13.49 -27.04
N VAL A 626 -17.47 -14.56 -27.57
CA VAL A 626 -16.53 -15.45 -26.85
C VAL A 626 -15.19 -15.42 -27.57
N VAL A 627 -14.15 -15.94 -26.92
CA VAL A 627 -12.84 -16.07 -27.55
C VAL A 627 -12.64 -17.51 -28.00
N SER A 628 -12.33 -17.72 -29.27
CA SER A 628 -12.04 -19.03 -29.85
C SER A 628 -10.67 -19.58 -29.40
N ALA A 629 -10.37 -20.83 -29.77
CA ALA A 629 -9.12 -21.51 -29.37
C ALA A 629 -7.85 -20.81 -29.90
N ASP A 630 -7.94 -20.25 -31.10
CA ASP A 630 -6.92 -19.42 -31.76
C ASP A 630 -6.88 -17.97 -31.24
N GLY A 631 -7.72 -17.61 -30.26
CA GLY A 631 -7.72 -16.30 -29.63
C GLY A 631 -8.57 -15.25 -30.32
N ALA A 632 -9.35 -15.62 -31.35
CA ALA A 632 -10.19 -14.68 -32.08
C ALA A 632 -11.54 -14.41 -31.37
N PRO A 633 -12.02 -13.16 -31.35
CA PRO A 633 -13.36 -12.83 -30.86
C PRO A 633 -14.43 -13.29 -31.86
N VAL A 634 -15.35 -14.14 -31.41
CA VAL A 634 -16.41 -14.72 -32.24
C VAL A 634 -17.79 -14.56 -31.62
N GLY A 635 -18.78 -14.28 -32.46
CA GLY A 635 -20.18 -14.13 -32.09
C GLY A 635 -20.88 -15.48 -31.89
N VAL A 636 -22.18 -15.43 -31.55
CA VAL A 636 -23.00 -16.63 -31.28
C VAL A 636 -23.15 -17.56 -32.48
N ASP A 637 -22.97 -17.02 -33.69
CA ASP A 637 -23.00 -17.75 -34.96
C ASP A 637 -21.60 -18.23 -35.41
N GLY A 638 -20.55 -17.99 -34.62
CA GLY A 638 -19.15 -18.32 -34.94
C GLY A 638 -18.46 -17.32 -35.88
N GLY A 639 -19.16 -16.29 -36.35
CA GLY A 639 -18.57 -15.21 -37.16
C GLY A 639 -17.69 -14.27 -36.35
N PRO A 640 -16.70 -13.60 -36.98
CA PRO A 640 -15.76 -12.71 -36.29
C PRO A 640 -16.46 -11.46 -35.72
N VAL A 641 -16.05 -11.03 -34.54
CA VAL A 641 -16.50 -9.78 -33.91
C VAL A 641 -15.32 -8.79 -33.90
N PRO A 642 -15.38 -7.70 -34.69
CA PRO A 642 -14.26 -6.74 -34.74
C PRO A 642 -14.15 -5.98 -33.41
N LEU A 643 -12.92 -5.86 -32.90
CA LEU A 643 -12.60 -5.09 -31.69
C LEU A 643 -11.64 -3.93 -32.04
N PRO A 644 -12.14 -2.82 -32.61
CA PRO A 644 -11.35 -1.60 -32.80
C PRO A 644 -10.70 -1.14 -31.49
N GLU A 645 -9.53 -0.50 -31.55
CA GLU A 645 -8.76 -0.10 -30.36
C GLU A 645 -9.53 0.80 -29.38
N ALA A 646 -10.39 1.69 -29.91
CA ALA A 646 -11.24 2.57 -29.10
C ALA A 646 -12.43 1.87 -28.43
N THR A 647 -12.63 0.57 -28.69
CA THR A 647 -13.73 -0.19 -28.11
C THR A 647 -13.47 -0.46 -26.64
N THR A 648 -14.52 -0.43 -25.84
CA THR A 648 -14.46 -0.86 -24.44
C THR A 648 -15.08 -2.25 -24.31
N LEU A 649 -14.41 -3.13 -23.57
CA LEU A 649 -14.85 -4.50 -23.33
C LEU A 649 -15.27 -4.67 -21.88
N ARG A 650 -16.21 -5.58 -21.63
CA ARG A 650 -16.58 -6.00 -20.27
C ARG A 650 -17.04 -7.45 -20.27
N VAL A 651 -17.06 -8.08 -19.10
CA VAL A 651 -17.69 -9.40 -18.97
C VAL A 651 -19.21 -9.20 -19.13
N ALA A 652 -19.84 -9.95 -20.04
CA ALA A 652 -21.25 -9.78 -20.37
C ALA A 652 -22.14 -10.19 -19.20
N ARG A 653 -23.11 -9.35 -18.84
CA ARG A 653 -24.20 -9.69 -17.93
C ARG A 653 -25.32 -10.35 -18.72
N ALA A 654 -26.21 -11.07 -18.03
CA ALA A 654 -27.38 -11.67 -18.68
C ALA A 654 -28.26 -10.64 -19.43
N ALA A 655 -28.30 -9.39 -18.96
CA ALA A 655 -29.02 -8.28 -19.60
C ALA A 655 -28.36 -7.78 -20.90
N ASP A 656 -27.06 -8.03 -21.08
CA ASP A 656 -26.33 -7.63 -22.30
C ASP A 656 -26.47 -8.68 -23.42
N ILE A 657 -27.04 -9.84 -23.10
CA ILE A 657 -27.23 -10.94 -24.02
C ILE A 657 -28.72 -11.05 -24.35
N PRO A 658 -29.13 -10.95 -25.63
CA PRO A 658 -30.52 -11.18 -26.03
C PRO A 658 -31.03 -12.54 -25.53
N THR A 659 -32.21 -12.57 -24.90
CA THR A 659 -32.76 -13.80 -24.27
C THR A 659 -32.81 -15.00 -25.22
N ALA A 660 -33.11 -14.75 -26.50
CA ALA A 660 -33.13 -15.78 -27.55
C ALA A 660 -31.76 -16.44 -27.80
N GLN A 661 -30.66 -15.80 -27.41
CA GLN A 661 -29.29 -16.30 -27.59
C GLN A 661 -28.75 -17.04 -26.36
N HIS A 662 -29.41 -16.98 -25.20
CA HIS A 662 -28.87 -17.53 -23.93
C HIS A 662 -28.50 -19.02 -24.04
N SER A 663 -29.38 -19.85 -24.61
CA SER A 663 -29.12 -21.28 -24.80
C SER A 663 -27.96 -21.54 -25.77
N ARG A 664 -27.82 -20.71 -26.81
CA ARG A 664 -26.75 -20.84 -27.80
C ARG A 664 -25.39 -20.47 -27.20
N TRP A 665 -25.34 -19.43 -26.37
CA TRP A 665 -24.13 -19.07 -25.64
C TRP A 665 -23.70 -20.14 -24.62
N ARG A 666 -24.66 -20.76 -23.92
CA ARG A 666 -24.34 -21.91 -23.04
C ARG A 666 -23.73 -23.08 -23.83
N LEU A 667 -24.29 -23.38 -25.00
CA LEU A 667 -23.75 -24.42 -25.88
C LEU A 667 -22.38 -24.04 -26.44
N ALA A 668 -22.15 -22.79 -26.83
CA ALA A 668 -20.86 -22.31 -27.31
C ALA A 668 -19.76 -22.46 -26.25
N LEU A 669 -20.03 -22.09 -25.00
CA LEU A 669 -19.09 -22.26 -23.88
C LEU A 669 -18.85 -23.74 -23.55
N ALA A 670 -19.90 -24.57 -23.58
CA ALA A 670 -19.77 -26.01 -23.37
C ALA A 670 -18.97 -26.69 -24.49
N ALA A 671 -19.20 -26.32 -25.75
CA ALA A 671 -18.49 -26.82 -26.91
C ALA A 671 -17.01 -26.43 -26.88
N GLN A 672 -16.68 -25.21 -26.46
CA GLN A 672 -15.28 -24.81 -26.22
C GLN A 672 -14.62 -25.68 -25.15
N THR A 673 -15.38 -26.11 -24.14
CA THR A 673 -14.87 -27.03 -23.14
C THR A 673 -14.66 -28.45 -23.72
N LEU A 674 -15.48 -28.90 -24.67
CA LEU A 674 -15.48 -30.26 -25.26
C LEU A 674 -14.54 -30.46 -26.45
N ASP A 675 -14.45 -29.52 -27.40
CA ASP A 675 -13.52 -29.56 -28.56
C ASP A 675 -12.05 -29.50 -28.11
N GLN A 676 -11.81 -29.05 -26.87
CA GLN A 676 -10.49 -28.98 -26.23
C GLN A 676 -10.03 -30.31 -25.62
N PHE A 677 -10.90 -31.34 -25.53
CA PHE A 677 -10.54 -32.69 -25.06
C PHE A 677 -10.40 -33.73 -26.18
N THR A 678 -10.64 -33.34 -27.43
CA THR A 678 -10.69 -34.26 -28.58
C THR A 678 -9.65 -33.98 -29.68
N ARG A 679 -8.65 -33.13 -29.42
CA ARG A 679 -7.49 -32.95 -30.31
C ARG A 679 -6.16 -33.27 -29.63
#